data_AF-A0A960UNK0-F1
#
_entry.id   AF-A0A960UNK0-F1
#
_cell.length_a   1.000
_cell.length_b   1.000
_cell.length_c   1.000
_cell.angle_alpha   90.00
_cell.angle_beta   90.00
_cell.angle_gamma   90.00
#
_symmetry.space_group_name_H-M   'P 1'
#
loop_
_entity.id
_entity.type
_entity.pdbx_description
1 polymer ?
#
loop_
_entity_poly.entity_id
_entity_poly.type
_entity_poly.pdbx_seq_one_letter_code
_entity_poly.pdbx_strand_id
1 'polypeptide(L)'
;MTGKVIRETNERFHTTDLESKHCEYEAMRAYAILFLLLFLGFCQGNRVDEASATDSSTESSQGSFPYLAVVPFQPGHPDPELRRFAAALTSLTRSVLLGYSRLQLLDPLATEQRSTDDARLHAAQSGVHFLLGATVDYDDGRYSIRPYLIDLRTGERSEADSIVTPASALGTVPFDITIRMDELAESMNLRSRNDPWITDREKELGERSFKPSIDAFRYFAYGVAAEEDSPSVALHYYAKALAIEPYFMEARDRSFLLENRSLAATGAGYINATRNAQVLMRYNRLHPINVALTYQEFGRRSMSVDRSLASKWFQESNRWLYLEGRYRSSYYANNQNGIGSIQLYFNNSGEAMTRFQSAHELLQSLEMQGSLALLENQINLGNAYAASQTYNRSVQYYDAAQRFVETRKSSPAIRALIEYNRGVMYYVRGQYRLCIEESLKARKDLLDSGLGNSALSLAILLNINASLIQQRRYSEALQISDRLGVLARSIGQTTYPAYRYSLHNAGYALDKLGRTLEAMQARRGSNMGYGLNRPLYETFLSAEELPSANSLFQTDAEERQIASYTGAFDMRYHAQQVRSRTYPGRQDDTNILLRDLLYGRKKDAAMERLRELLHASGSDSEGSGFLFIDVGPGLANVQYPAVTTKSIAQDFRRMDVVALDLPEQVRLFYSQVSAYRRDELLSHSNIRILSADGRESLAKVFSDPERWPVKNRGSVPLRGRTVVIRMANSIDIYLPWSVMQDVLRQLALDLKDSPVLLCFNRSILVKPAGSLKFQIAGYVSIRGFHHNLELLDRGGEPPYTLIDTGDFAFLR
;
A
#
# COMPACT_ATOMS: atom_id res chain seq x y z
N MET A 1 9.30 77.77 -6.24
CA MET A 1 8.92 77.76 -4.81
C MET A 1 9.89 76.82 -4.09
N THR A 2 11.13 77.26 -3.88
CA THR A 2 11.64 77.88 -2.62
C THR A 2 11.55 76.95 -1.41
N GLY A 3 12.72 76.49 -0.95
CA GLY A 3 12.90 75.79 0.31
C GLY A 3 13.05 76.69 1.53
N LYS A 4 13.25 76.04 2.68
CA LYS A 4 13.84 76.46 3.97
C LYS A 4 13.85 75.20 4.86
N VAL A 5 14.97 74.60 5.31
CA VAL A 5 16.03 75.04 6.26
C VAL A 5 15.38 75.40 7.62
N ILE A 6 15.61 74.70 8.75
CA ILE A 6 16.72 74.75 9.75
C ILE A 6 16.41 73.62 10.80
N ARG A 7 17.32 72.68 11.18
CA ARG A 7 18.27 72.68 12.36
C ARG A 7 17.54 72.88 13.72
N GLU A 8 17.74 72.21 14.86
CA GLU A 8 18.79 71.48 15.60
C GLU A 8 18.05 70.55 16.60
N THR A 9 18.54 69.36 16.96
CA THR A 9 19.38 69.18 18.15
C THR A 9 19.95 67.77 18.18
N ASN A 10 21.23 67.70 18.54
CA ASN A 10 22.08 66.52 18.64
C ASN A 10 22.14 66.08 20.13
N GLU A 11 22.61 64.83 20.34
CA GLU A 11 23.16 64.30 21.61
C GLU A 11 22.19 63.78 22.69
N ARG A 12 21.93 62.46 22.63
CA ARG A 12 22.19 61.46 23.69
C ARG A 12 21.63 60.11 23.23
N PHE A 13 22.46 59.07 23.24
CA PHE A 13 22.17 57.63 23.40
C PHE A 13 23.22 56.78 22.69
N HIS A 14 24.44 56.83 23.22
CA HIS A 14 25.39 55.71 23.14
C HIS A 14 25.75 55.36 24.58
N THR A 15 25.12 54.30 25.11
CA THR A 15 25.56 53.39 26.19
C THR A 15 24.33 52.75 26.83
N THR A 16 23.82 51.66 26.26
CA THR A 16 22.93 50.69 26.95
C THR A 16 22.68 49.49 26.01
N ASP A 17 23.74 48.73 25.71
CA ASP A 17 23.56 47.44 25.01
C ASP A 17 24.58 46.36 25.41
N LEU A 18 25.22 46.54 26.58
CA LEU A 18 26.19 45.60 27.14
C LEU A 18 25.72 44.94 28.45
N GLU A 19 24.68 45.46 29.11
CA GLU A 19 24.13 44.87 30.35
C GLU A 19 23.01 43.84 30.08
N SER A 20 22.30 43.92 28.95
CA SER A 20 21.24 42.95 28.62
C SER A 20 21.79 41.56 28.25
N LYS A 21 22.95 41.53 27.58
CA LYS A 21 23.62 40.27 27.16
C LYS A 21 24.30 39.53 28.31
N HIS A 22 24.63 40.22 29.41
CA HIS A 22 25.20 39.55 30.58
C HIS A 22 24.12 38.87 31.43
N CYS A 23 22.91 39.42 31.46
CA CYS A 23 21.77 38.84 32.18
C CYS A 23 21.23 37.56 31.52
N GLU A 24 21.23 37.47 30.18
CA GLU A 24 20.85 36.24 29.47
C GLU A 24 21.85 35.09 29.64
N TYR A 25 23.14 35.40 29.81
CA TYR A 25 24.18 34.38 29.99
C TYR A 25 24.19 33.77 31.41
N GLU A 26 23.85 34.57 32.43
CA GLU A 26 23.66 34.12 33.81
C GLU A 26 22.38 33.28 33.95
N ALA A 27 21.29 33.65 33.25
CA ALA A 27 20.05 32.88 33.22
C ALA A 27 20.24 31.49 32.56
N MET A 28 21.01 31.38 31.47
CA MET A 28 21.32 30.08 30.87
C MET A 28 22.22 29.20 31.75
N ARG A 29 23.15 29.80 32.52
CA ARG A 29 23.96 29.05 33.51
C ARG A 29 23.12 28.55 34.68
N ALA A 30 22.17 29.34 35.18
CA ALA A 30 21.24 28.91 36.22
C ALA A 30 20.34 27.76 35.75
N TYR A 31 19.85 27.80 34.49
CA TYR A 31 19.06 26.71 33.90
C TYR A 31 19.89 25.43 33.67
N ALA A 32 21.15 25.55 33.25
CA ALA A 32 22.03 24.40 33.06
C ALA A 32 22.40 23.73 34.41
N ILE A 33 22.60 24.52 35.47
CA ILE A 33 22.88 24.00 36.82
C ILE A 33 21.62 23.37 37.45
N LEU A 34 20.43 23.94 37.23
CA LEU A 34 19.17 23.37 37.69
C LEU A 34 18.84 22.05 36.95
N PHE A 35 19.18 21.96 35.66
CA PHE A 35 19.02 20.73 34.87
C PHE A 35 20.02 19.63 35.28
N LEU A 36 21.25 19.99 35.66
CA LEU A 36 22.25 19.04 36.18
C LEU A 36 21.90 18.53 37.59
N LEU A 37 21.32 19.39 38.45
CA LEU A 37 20.88 19.02 39.80
C LEU A 37 19.61 18.14 39.78
N LEU A 38 18.72 18.33 38.81
CA LEU A 38 17.56 17.45 38.60
C LEU A 38 17.97 16.07 38.05
N PHE A 39 19.07 15.97 37.32
CA PHE A 39 19.58 14.68 36.82
C PHE A 39 20.39 13.91 37.87
N LEU A 40 21.10 14.60 38.76
CA LEU A 40 21.86 13.97 39.85
C LEU A 40 20.96 13.58 41.05
N GLY A 41 19.79 14.20 41.20
CA GLY A 41 18.78 13.84 42.22
C GLY A 41 18.00 12.54 41.94
N PHE A 42 18.09 11.97 40.74
CA PHE A 42 17.41 10.73 40.37
C PHE A 42 18.27 9.45 40.50
N CYS A 43 19.52 9.56 41.00
CA CYS A 43 20.44 8.44 41.17
C CYS A 43 20.75 8.06 42.63
N GLN A 44 19.94 8.49 43.61
CA GLN A 44 20.04 7.98 44.99
C GLN A 44 18.71 7.36 45.44
N GLY A 45 18.83 6.13 45.91
CA GLY A 45 17.74 5.18 46.06
C GLY A 45 16.72 5.54 47.13
N ASN A 46 15.48 5.14 46.86
CA ASN A 46 14.52 4.80 47.89
C ASN A 46 14.38 3.28 47.91
N ARG A 47 14.90 2.71 49.00
CA ARG A 47 14.48 1.43 49.55
C ARG A 47 12.97 1.44 49.68
N VAL A 48 12.31 0.46 49.07
CA VAL A 48 10.98 0.03 49.47
C VAL A 48 11.20 -1.08 50.47
N ASP A 49 10.70 -0.87 51.68
CA ASP A 49 10.79 -1.77 52.81
C ASP A 49 10.14 -3.13 52.53
N GLU A 50 10.71 -4.13 53.21
CA GLU A 50 10.38 -5.54 53.23
C GLU A 50 8.90 -5.80 53.55
N ALA A 51 8.21 -6.44 52.61
CA ALA A 51 7.01 -7.22 52.89
C ALA A 51 7.28 -8.69 52.51
N SER A 52 7.65 -9.46 53.53
CA SER A 52 7.55 -10.92 53.66
C SER A 52 7.84 -11.77 52.41
N ALA A 53 9.08 -12.22 52.33
CA ALA A 53 9.45 -13.42 51.61
C ALA A 53 8.83 -14.65 52.29
N THR A 54 7.78 -15.21 51.69
CA THR A 54 7.41 -16.62 51.82
C THR A 54 6.91 -17.12 50.47
N ASP A 55 7.58 -18.17 49.98
CA ASP A 55 7.28 -19.01 48.81
C ASP A 55 7.34 -18.40 47.40
N SER A 56 8.57 -18.21 46.93
CA SER A 56 8.91 -18.12 45.50
C SER A 56 9.63 -19.39 45.01
N SER A 57 9.03 -20.56 45.26
CA SER A 57 9.51 -21.84 44.74
C SER A 57 8.50 -22.52 43.82
N THR A 58 7.87 -21.76 42.92
CA THR A 58 7.20 -22.28 41.73
C THR A 58 7.30 -21.28 40.59
N GLU A 59 8.51 -21.00 40.10
CA GLU A 59 8.66 -20.67 38.67
C GLU A 59 8.48 -21.99 37.91
N SER A 60 7.22 -22.43 37.80
CA SER A 60 6.80 -23.44 36.86
C SER A 60 7.23 -22.97 35.47
N SER A 61 7.90 -23.84 34.73
CA SER A 61 8.11 -23.72 33.28
C SER A 61 6.84 -23.19 32.61
N GLN A 62 6.78 -21.88 32.32
CA GLN A 62 5.68 -21.31 31.55
C GLN A 62 5.78 -21.90 30.15
N GLY A 63 4.79 -22.74 29.80
CA GLY A 63 4.70 -23.36 28.48
C GLY A 63 4.64 -22.30 27.38
N SER A 64 5.13 -22.68 26.20
CA SER A 64 5.00 -21.93 24.95
C SER A 64 3.55 -21.49 24.72
N PHE A 65 3.32 -20.20 24.48
CA PHE A 65 1.98 -19.68 24.18
C PHE A 65 1.51 -20.18 22.80
N PRO A 66 0.29 -20.71 22.64
CA PRO A 66 -0.18 -21.20 21.35
C PRO A 66 -0.24 -20.06 20.35
N TYR A 67 0.39 -20.25 19.19
CA TYR A 67 0.27 -19.33 18.07
C TYR A 67 -0.78 -19.83 17.08
N LEU A 68 -1.89 -19.11 16.99
CA LEU A 68 -3.11 -19.49 16.29
C LEU A 68 -3.36 -18.55 15.09
N ALA A 69 -3.92 -19.08 14.02
CA ALA A 69 -4.60 -18.27 13.01
C ALA A 69 -6.07 -18.67 12.94
N VAL A 70 -6.95 -17.67 12.90
CA VAL A 70 -8.37 -17.88 12.64
C VAL A 70 -8.57 -17.75 11.14
N VAL A 71 -8.94 -18.83 10.46
CA VAL A 71 -9.24 -18.81 9.02
C VAL A 71 -10.68 -18.35 8.78
N PRO A 72 -10.99 -17.77 7.61
CA PRO A 72 -12.37 -17.39 7.28
C PRO A 72 -13.31 -18.58 7.43
N PHE A 73 -14.38 -18.39 8.19
CA PHE A 73 -15.40 -19.42 8.37
C PHE A 73 -16.13 -19.68 7.05
N GLN A 74 -16.39 -20.96 6.79
CA GLN A 74 -16.90 -21.43 5.51
C GLN A 74 -18.43 -21.53 5.57
N PRO A 75 -19.17 -20.80 4.72
CA PRO A 75 -20.61 -21.00 4.62
C PRO A 75 -20.90 -22.34 3.93
N GLY A 76 -21.81 -23.14 4.47
CA GLY A 76 -22.16 -24.44 3.86
C GLY A 76 -23.03 -24.32 2.60
N HIS A 77 -23.57 -23.13 2.33
CA HIS A 77 -24.26 -22.80 1.09
C HIS A 77 -23.70 -21.49 0.48
N PRO A 78 -23.64 -21.33 -0.85
CA PRO A 78 -23.17 -20.11 -1.53
C PRO A 78 -24.13 -18.91 -1.40
N ASP A 79 -24.82 -18.74 -0.27
CA ASP A 79 -25.65 -17.58 0.02
C ASP A 79 -24.77 -16.35 0.38
N PRO A 80 -24.92 -15.21 -0.31
CA PRO A 80 -24.21 -13.98 0.02
C PRO A 80 -24.44 -13.49 1.46
N GLU A 81 -25.64 -13.64 2.02
CA GLU A 81 -25.89 -13.21 3.40
C GLU A 81 -25.13 -14.10 4.39
N LEU A 82 -25.23 -15.42 4.24
CA LEU A 82 -24.49 -16.38 5.04
C LEU A 82 -22.97 -16.19 4.93
N ARG A 83 -22.45 -15.80 3.77
CA ARG A 83 -21.02 -15.48 3.59
C ARG A 83 -20.59 -14.26 4.39
N ARG A 84 -21.35 -13.16 4.33
CA ARG A 84 -21.07 -11.94 5.12
C ARG A 84 -21.14 -12.26 6.61
N PHE A 85 -22.15 -13.03 6.99
CA PHE A 85 -22.33 -13.51 8.34
C PHE A 85 -21.12 -14.30 8.84
N ALA A 86 -20.63 -15.28 8.08
CA ALA A 86 -19.47 -16.07 8.42
C ALA A 86 -18.19 -15.21 8.57
N ALA A 87 -18.00 -14.23 7.69
CA ALA A 87 -16.87 -13.28 7.78
C ALA A 87 -16.93 -12.43 9.06
N ALA A 88 -18.11 -11.93 9.41
CA ALA A 88 -18.33 -11.16 10.64
C ALA A 88 -18.09 -12.00 11.89
N LEU A 89 -18.55 -13.25 11.88
CA LEU A 89 -18.35 -14.19 12.98
C LEU A 89 -16.87 -14.55 13.15
N THR A 90 -16.14 -14.71 12.04
CA THR A 90 -14.68 -14.86 12.04
C THR A 90 -14.01 -13.67 12.73
N SER A 91 -14.42 -12.44 12.37
CA SER A 91 -13.88 -11.19 12.93
C SER A 91 -14.11 -11.10 14.44
N LEU A 92 -15.34 -11.34 14.91
CA LEU A 92 -15.63 -11.35 16.35
C LEU A 92 -14.86 -12.43 17.09
N THR A 93 -14.72 -13.62 16.51
CA THR A 93 -13.96 -14.71 17.16
C THR A 93 -12.50 -14.31 17.36
N ARG A 94 -11.88 -13.65 16.37
CA ARG A 94 -10.52 -13.08 16.53
C ARG A 94 -10.45 -12.08 17.68
N SER A 95 -11.42 -11.17 17.75
CA SER A 95 -11.49 -10.16 18.82
C SER A 95 -11.58 -10.77 20.22
N VAL A 96 -12.45 -11.78 20.39
CA VAL A 96 -12.56 -12.51 21.66
C VAL A 96 -11.24 -13.19 22.02
N LEU A 97 -10.60 -13.85 21.04
CA LEU A 97 -9.31 -14.52 21.26
C LEU A 97 -8.18 -13.54 21.63
N LEU A 98 -8.21 -12.29 21.13
CA LEU A 98 -7.23 -11.25 21.51
C LEU A 98 -7.33 -10.86 22.98
N GLY A 99 -8.50 -11.02 23.59
CA GLY A 99 -8.70 -10.81 25.02
C GLY A 99 -7.93 -11.80 25.90
N TYR A 100 -7.53 -12.97 25.37
CA TYR A 100 -6.91 -14.03 26.16
C TYR A 100 -5.39 -13.88 26.26
N SER A 101 -4.90 -13.81 27.49
CA SER A 101 -3.51 -13.53 27.88
C SER A 101 -2.50 -14.57 27.35
N ARG A 102 -2.95 -15.82 27.23
CA ARG A 102 -2.12 -16.96 26.86
C ARG A 102 -2.08 -17.28 25.37
N LEU A 103 -2.84 -16.57 24.54
CA LEU A 103 -2.91 -16.83 23.10
C LEU A 103 -2.23 -15.75 22.27
N GLN A 104 -1.66 -16.15 21.15
CA GLN A 104 -1.14 -15.25 20.12
C GLN A 104 -1.86 -15.49 18.81
N LEU A 105 -2.25 -14.42 18.13
CA LEU A 105 -2.96 -14.50 16.85
C LEU A 105 -2.12 -13.97 15.70
N LEU A 106 -2.12 -14.69 14.58
CA LEU A 106 -1.72 -14.15 13.28
C LEU A 106 -2.81 -13.18 12.76
N ASP A 107 -2.38 -12.04 12.22
CA ASP A 107 -3.23 -10.94 11.71
C ASP A 107 -4.43 -10.64 12.63
N PRO A 108 -4.16 -10.17 13.87
CA PRO A 108 -5.20 -9.97 14.87
C PRO A 108 -6.27 -8.95 14.45
N LEU A 109 -5.89 -7.96 13.63
CA LEU A 109 -6.79 -6.94 13.12
C LEU A 109 -7.55 -7.36 11.85
N ALA A 110 -7.29 -8.55 11.30
CA ALA A 110 -7.82 -9.00 10.00
C ALA A 110 -7.65 -7.94 8.90
N THR A 111 -6.45 -7.39 8.79
CA THR A 111 -6.15 -6.35 7.79
C THR A 111 -6.14 -6.89 6.36
N GLU A 112 -6.05 -8.21 6.20
CA GLU A 112 -6.07 -8.91 4.92
C GLU A 112 -7.13 -10.01 4.92
N GLN A 113 -8.18 -9.91 4.08
CA GLN A 113 -9.05 -11.05 3.82
C GLN A 113 -8.40 -11.94 2.77
N ARG A 114 -8.15 -13.19 3.16
CA ARG A 114 -7.57 -14.23 2.31
C ARG A 114 -8.62 -15.31 2.09
N SER A 115 -8.57 -16.02 0.97
CA SER A 115 -9.37 -17.25 0.81
C SER A 115 -8.97 -18.27 1.88
N THR A 116 -9.80 -19.28 2.17
CA THR A 116 -9.43 -20.27 3.21
C THR A 116 -8.14 -21.01 2.86
N ASP A 117 -7.92 -21.35 1.59
CA ASP A 117 -6.72 -22.06 1.15
C ASP A 117 -5.48 -21.15 1.20
N ASP A 118 -5.61 -19.89 0.80
CA ASP A 118 -4.54 -18.90 0.92
C ASP A 118 -4.22 -18.60 2.39
N ALA A 119 -5.23 -18.56 3.26
CA ALA A 119 -5.07 -18.34 4.69
C ALA A 119 -4.35 -19.51 5.35
N ARG A 120 -4.65 -20.75 4.96
CA ARG A 120 -3.95 -21.97 5.42
C ARG A 120 -2.49 -21.95 5.01
N LEU A 121 -2.22 -21.69 3.73
CA LEU A 121 -0.85 -21.60 3.20
C LEU A 121 -0.08 -20.49 3.90
N HIS A 122 -0.70 -19.31 4.07
CA HIS A 122 -0.09 -18.19 4.75
C HIS A 122 0.21 -18.46 6.21
N ALA A 123 -0.74 -19.04 6.95
CA ALA A 123 -0.54 -19.39 8.35
C ALA A 123 0.62 -20.39 8.51
N ALA A 124 0.67 -21.42 7.67
CA ALA A 124 1.78 -22.36 7.64
C ALA A 124 3.12 -21.66 7.38
N GLN A 125 3.17 -20.74 6.41
CA GLN A 125 4.36 -19.93 6.10
C GLN A 125 4.76 -19.00 7.26
N SER A 126 3.79 -18.42 7.94
CA SER A 126 3.96 -17.52 9.10
C SER A 126 4.40 -18.24 10.38
N GLY A 127 4.48 -19.57 10.37
CA GLY A 127 4.93 -20.37 11.52
C GLY A 127 3.86 -20.53 12.59
N VAL A 128 2.59 -20.38 12.21
CA VAL A 128 1.44 -20.64 13.07
C VAL A 128 1.42 -22.12 13.45
N HIS A 129 1.11 -22.41 14.72
CA HIS A 129 1.01 -23.78 15.22
C HIS A 129 -0.38 -24.37 14.93
N PHE A 130 -1.43 -23.56 15.08
CA PHE A 130 -2.81 -24.03 15.04
C PHE A 130 -3.70 -23.20 14.11
N LEU A 131 -4.67 -23.84 13.45
CA LEU A 131 -5.74 -23.16 12.73
C LEU A 131 -7.09 -23.38 13.39
N LEU A 132 -7.78 -22.29 13.70
CA LEU A 132 -9.19 -22.31 14.07
C LEU A 132 -10.03 -21.94 12.85
N GLY A 133 -10.97 -22.79 12.50
CA GLY A 133 -12.01 -22.48 11.51
C GLY A 133 -13.37 -22.97 11.97
N ALA A 134 -14.40 -22.68 11.19
CA ALA A 134 -15.73 -23.23 11.40
C ALA A 134 -16.46 -23.37 10.06
N THR A 135 -17.39 -24.34 9.98
CA THR A 135 -18.44 -24.34 8.96
C THR A 135 -19.70 -23.71 9.53
N VAL A 136 -20.41 -22.94 8.72
CA VAL A 136 -21.60 -22.19 9.14
C VAL A 136 -22.75 -22.53 8.21
N ASP A 137 -23.79 -23.11 8.77
CA ASP A 137 -25.04 -23.45 8.10
C ASP A 137 -26.20 -22.65 8.68
N TYR A 138 -27.24 -22.45 7.88
CA TYR A 138 -28.48 -21.82 8.30
C TYR A 138 -29.65 -22.67 7.82
N ASP A 139 -30.45 -23.14 8.78
CA ASP A 139 -31.64 -23.95 8.52
C ASP A 139 -32.73 -23.61 9.54
N ASP A 140 -33.97 -23.50 9.05
CA ASP A 140 -35.18 -23.23 9.84
C ASP A 140 -35.03 -22.14 10.93
N GLY A 141 -34.46 -20.98 10.56
CA GLY A 141 -34.30 -19.86 11.49
C GLY A 141 -33.14 -19.99 12.48
N ARG A 142 -32.38 -21.08 12.42
CA ARG A 142 -31.26 -21.39 13.32
C ARG A 142 -29.95 -21.48 12.55
N TYR A 143 -28.88 -21.02 13.19
CA TYR A 143 -27.52 -21.21 12.71
C TYR A 143 -26.94 -22.47 13.35
N SER A 144 -26.27 -23.28 12.54
CA SER A 144 -25.46 -24.41 12.98
C SER A 144 -24.00 -24.08 12.66
N ILE A 145 -23.18 -23.87 13.69
CA ILE A 145 -21.76 -23.57 13.55
C ILE A 145 -20.97 -24.78 14.03
N ARG A 146 -20.08 -25.33 13.20
CA ARG A 146 -19.21 -26.44 13.58
C ARG A 146 -17.75 -25.98 13.63
N PRO A 147 -17.20 -25.66 14.82
CA PRO A 147 -15.80 -25.29 14.97
C PRO A 147 -14.90 -26.49 14.68
N TYR A 148 -13.72 -26.21 14.13
CA TYR A 148 -12.67 -27.19 13.97
C TYR A 148 -11.30 -26.58 14.25
N LEU A 149 -10.40 -27.42 14.77
CA LEU A 149 -9.02 -27.09 15.07
C LEU A 149 -8.09 -27.98 14.25
N ILE A 150 -7.03 -27.41 13.70
CA ILE A 150 -6.00 -28.14 12.95
C ILE A 150 -4.64 -27.84 13.58
N ASP A 151 -3.87 -28.88 13.93
CA ASP A 151 -2.44 -28.74 14.24
C ASP A 151 -1.65 -28.74 12.92
N LEU A 152 -1.02 -27.62 12.59
CA LEU A 152 -0.27 -27.48 11.34
C LEU A 152 1.04 -28.26 11.32
N ARG A 153 1.51 -28.74 12.48
CA ARG A 153 2.75 -29.53 12.60
C ARG A 153 2.52 -30.98 12.23
N THR A 154 1.37 -31.54 12.61
CA THR A 154 0.99 -32.93 12.37
C THR A 154 0.02 -33.09 11.19
N GLY A 155 -0.70 -32.02 10.84
CA GLY A 155 -1.83 -32.05 9.91
C GLY A 155 -3.10 -32.63 10.52
N GLU A 156 -3.10 -32.96 11.82
CA GLU A 156 -4.26 -33.52 12.51
C GLU A 156 -5.37 -32.48 12.62
N ARG A 157 -6.60 -32.91 12.36
CA ARG A 157 -7.81 -32.08 12.43
C ARG A 157 -8.83 -32.73 13.34
N SER A 158 -9.41 -31.94 14.23
CA SER A 158 -10.56 -32.31 15.05
C SER A 158 -11.70 -31.32 14.89
N GLU A 159 -12.93 -31.79 14.99
CA GLU A 159 -14.15 -30.99 14.89
C GLU A 159 -14.95 -31.12 16.19
N ALA A 160 -15.52 -30.01 16.65
CA ALA A 160 -16.42 -30.00 17.80
C ALA A 160 -17.86 -30.28 17.35
N ASP A 161 -18.72 -30.59 18.31
CA ASP A 161 -20.17 -30.65 18.07
C ASP A 161 -20.70 -29.29 17.58
N SER A 162 -21.73 -29.34 16.73
CA SER A 162 -22.36 -28.14 16.19
C SER A 162 -23.01 -27.29 17.30
N ILE A 163 -22.67 -26.00 17.32
CA ILE A 163 -23.33 -24.97 18.11
C ILE A 163 -24.60 -24.57 17.34
N VAL A 164 -25.76 -25.03 17.81
CA VAL A 164 -27.07 -24.72 17.22
C VAL A 164 -27.74 -23.61 18.00
N THR A 165 -27.97 -22.47 17.35
CA THR A 165 -28.47 -21.27 18.04
C THR A 165 -29.45 -20.47 17.17
N PRO A 166 -30.51 -19.87 17.75
CA PRO A 166 -31.36 -18.94 17.02
C PRO A 166 -30.61 -17.64 16.71
N ALA A 167 -31.10 -16.89 15.72
CA ALA A 167 -30.50 -15.61 15.32
C ALA A 167 -30.37 -14.59 16.47
N SER A 168 -31.26 -14.65 17.47
CA SER A 168 -31.26 -13.75 18.62
C SER A 168 -30.11 -13.97 19.61
N ALA A 169 -29.48 -15.15 19.61
CA ALA A 169 -28.38 -15.49 20.52
C ALA A 169 -27.00 -15.45 19.84
N LEU A 170 -26.91 -14.91 18.62
CA LEU A 170 -25.68 -14.91 17.83
C LEU A 170 -24.51 -14.16 18.47
N GLY A 171 -24.78 -13.21 19.36
CA GLY A 171 -23.73 -12.49 20.09
C GLY A 171 -22.90 -13.39 21.02
N THR A 172 -23.39 -14.56 21.45
CA THR A 172 -22.62 -15.51 22.30
C THR A 172 -21.69 -16.41 21.50
N VAL A 173 -22.02 -16.65 20.23
CA VAL A 173 -21.36 -17.67 19.40
C VAL A 173 -19.85 -17.52 19.32
N PRO A 174 -19.27 -16.31 19.17
CA PRO A 174 -17.80 -16.16 19.19
C PRO A 174 -17.15 -16.74 20.43
N PHE A 175 -17.74 -16.53 21.61
CA PHE A 175 -17.24 -17.09 22.88
C PHE A 175 -17.42 -18.61 22.91
N ASP A 176 -18.58 -19.12 22.49
CA ASP A 176 -18.82 -20.56 22.45
C ASP A 176 -17.80 -21.27 21.54
N ILE A 177 -17.42 -20.65 20.41
CA ILE A 177 -16.38 -21.15 19.51
C ILE A 177 -15.01 -21.22 20.21
N THR A 178 -14.62 -20.22 21.00
CA THR A 178 -13.32 -20.23 21.69
C THR A 178 -13.26 -21.27 22.79
N ILE A 179 -14.38 -21.52 23.49
CA ILE A 179 -14.48 -22.62 24.46
C ILE A 179 -14.35 -23.98 23.76
N ARG A 180 -15.07 -24.19 22.65
CA ARG A 180 -14.93 -25.43 21.85
C ARG A 180 -13.51 -25.62 21.33
N MET A 181 -12.82 -24.55 20.94
CA MET A 181 -11.41 -24.61 20.55
C MET A 181 -10.52 -25.11 21.70
N ASP A 182 -10.70 -24.57 22.92
CA ASP A 182 -9.94 -24.99 24.10
C ASP A 182 -10.23 -26.46 24.47
N GLU A 183 -11.47 -26.93 24.33
CA GLU A 183 -11.84 -28.35 24.51
C GLU A 183 -11.23 -29.25 23.43
N LEU A 184 -11.24 -28.82 22.16
CA LEU A 184 -10.60 -29.54 21.06
C LEU A 184 -9.11 -29.70 21.33
N ALA A 185 -8.44 -28.65 21.80
CA ALA A 185 -7.02 -28.70 22.15
C ALA A 185 -6.71 -29.72 23.25
N GLU A 186 -7.59 -29.90 24.24
CA GLU A 186 -7.48 -30.98 25.25
C GLU A 186 -7.65 -32.36 24.60
N SER A 187 -8.70 -32.53 23.79
CA SER A 187 -9.01 -33.81 23.14
C SER A 187 -7.91 -34.29 22.19
N MET A 188 -7.22 -33.34 21.54
CA MET A 188 -6.09 -33.58 20.65
C MET A 188 -4.76 -33.71 21.40
N ASN A 189 -4.76 -33.68 22.74
CA ASN A 189 -3.56 -33.67 23.59
C ASN A 189 -2.57 -32.53 23.27
N LEU A 190 -3.06 -31.41 22.73
CA LEU A 190 -2.26 -30.21 22.44
C LEU A 190 -2.02 -29.37 23.69
N ARG A 191 -2.83 -29.56 24.73
CA ARG A 191 -2.65 -29.02 26.07
C ARG A 191 -3.08 -30.01 27.14
N SER A 192 -2.65 -29.77 28.37
CA SER A 192 -3.13 -30.53 29.53
C SER A 192 -4.43 -29.92 30.08
N ARG A 193 -5.21 -30.72 30.81
CA ARG A 193 -6.40 -30.24 31.54
C ARG A 193 -6.04 -29.18 32.60
N ASN A 194 -4.86 -29.28 33.21
CA ASN A 194 -4.43 -28.38 34.29
C ASN A 194 -3.76 -27.10 33.77
N ASP A 195 -3.57 -26.99 32.45
CA ASP A 195 -2.99 -25.80 31.81
C ASP A 195 -3.81 -25.41 30.58
N PRO A 196 -5.02 -24.87 30.79
CA PRO A 196 -5.90 -24.48 29.70
C PRO A 196 -5.33 -23.27 28.93
N TRP A 197 -5.65 -23.20 27.64
CA TRP A 197 -5.31 -22.03 26.81
C TRP A 197 -6.15 -20.82 27.22
N ILE A 198 -7.35 -21.06 27.73
CA ILE A 198 -8.26 -20.04 28.27
C ILE A 198 -8.45 -20.31 29.76
N THR A 199 -8.01 -19.39 30.61
CA THR A 199 -8.13 -19.55 32.07
C THR A 199 -9.58 -19.40 32.54
N ASP A 200 -9.93 -19.97 33.70
CA ASP A 200 -11.29 -19.88 34.24
C ASP A 200 -11.76 -18.43 34.44
N ARG A 201 -10.84 -17.54 34.84
CA ARG A 201 -11.12 -16.10 34.93
C ARG A 201 -11.45 -15.48 33.58
N GLU A 202 -10.74 -15.86 32.52
CA GLU A 202 -11.01 -15.40 31.16
C GLU A 202 -12.32 -15.97 30.62
N LYS A 203 -12.68 -17.21 30.99
CA LYS A 203 -13.99 -17.81 30.71
C LYS A 203 -15.11 -16.98 31.37
N GLU A 204 -14.98 -16.68 32.67
CA GLU A 204 -15.95 -15.86 33.41
C GLU A 204 -16.10 -14.44 32.83
N LEU A 205 -14.98 -13.81 32.45
CA LEU A 205 -15.00 -12.49 31.81
C LEU A 205 -15.64 -12.53 30.42
N GLY A 206 -15.35 -13.58 29.63
CA GLY A 206 -15.94 -13.79 28.31
C GLY A 206 -17.45 -14.04 28.38
N GLU A 207 -17.94 -14.81 29.34
CA GLU A 207 -19.38 -15.03 29.55
C GLU A 207 -20.14 -13.74 29.84
N ARG A 208 -19.51 -12.83 30.59
CA ARG A 208 -20.03 -11.51 30.98
C ARG A 208 -19.81 -10.42 29.92
N SER A 209 -19.05 -10.72 28.88
CA SER A 209 -18.77 -9.75 27.81
C SER A 209 -20.06 -9.32 27.09
N PHE A 210 -20.03 -8.10 26.56
CA PHE A 210 -21.17 -7.54 25.83
C PHE A 210 -21.45 -8.34 24.55
N LYS A 211 -22.72 -8.71 24.35
CA LYS A 211 -23.19 -9.50 23.22
C LYS A 211 -24.05 -8.62 22.31
N PRO A 212 -23.64 -8.36 21.06
CA PRO A 212 -24.40 -7.48 20.18
C PRO A 212 -25.76 -8.09 19.82
N SER A 213 -26.77 -7.23 19.68
CA SER A 213 -28.06 -7.63 19.10
C SER A 213 -27.90 -8.04 17.63
N ILE A 214 -28.83 -8.86 17.13
CA ILE A 214 -28.79 -9.36 15.75
C ILE A 214 -28.77 -8.25 14.70
N ASP A 215 -29.48 -7.14 14.95
CA ASP A 215 -29.53 -6.02 14.00
C ASP A 215 -28.21 -5.25 13.97
N ALA A 216 -27.59 -5.02 15.14
CA ALA A 216 -26.25 -4.44 15.19
C ALA A 216 -25.21 -5.35 14.54
N PHE A 217 -25.29 -6.67 14.79
CA PHE A 217 -24.41 -7.66 14.19
C PHE A 217 -24.55 -7.73 12.66
N ARG A 218 -25.79 -7.66 12.13
CA ARG A 218 -26.04 -7.61 10.68
C ARG A 218 -25.33 -6.41 10.04
N TYR A 219 -25.49 -5.22 10.61
CA TYR A 219 -24.79 -4.03 10.10
C TYR A 219 -23.27 -4.16 10.22
N PHE A 220 -22.78 -4.71 11.32
CA PHE A 220 -21.35 -5.03 11.44
C PHE A 220 -20.88 -5.99 10.33
N ALA A 221 -21.67 -7.02 10.00
CA ALA A 221 -21.33 -7.95 8.91
C ALA A 221 -21.30 -7.28 7.54
N TYR A 222 -22.22 -6.34 7.27
CA TYR A 222 -22.14 -5.49 6.09
C TYR A 222 -20.88 -4.63 6.07
N GLY A 223 -20.46 -4.12 7.23
CA GLY A 223 -19.22 -3.36 7.39
C GLY A 223 -17.98 -4.19 7.08
N VAL A 224 -17.85 -5.37 7.71
CA VAL A 224 -16.73 -6.31 7.50
C VAL A 224 -16.60 -6.70 6.03
N ALA A 225 -17.72 -6.99 5.37
CA ALA A 225 -17.74 -7.32 3.95
C ALA A 225 -17.35 -6.16 3.02
N ALA A 226 -17.46 -4.91 3.50
CA ALA A 226 -17.13 -3.72 2.73
C ALA A 226 -15.73 -3.16 3.04
N GLU A 227 -15.00 -3.67 4.05
CA GLU A 227 -13.72 -3.08 4.48
C GLU A 227 -12.66 -3.04 3.39
N GLU A 228 -12.56 -4.10 2.59
CA GLU A 228 -11.58 -4.20 1.51
C GLU A 228 -11.94 -3.35 0.30
N ASP A 229 -13.24 -3.30 -0.01
CA ASP A 229 -13.74 -2.66 -1.22
C ASP A 229 -13.98 -1.16 -1.03
N SER A 230 -14.47 -0.77 0.14
CA SER A 230 -14.88 0.61 0.40
C SER A 230 -14.87 0.93 1.90
N PRO A 231 -13.73 1.42 2.42
CA PRO A 231 -13.61 1.82 3.83
C PRO A 231 -14.68 2.81 4.30
N SER A 232 -15.13 3.72 3.42
CA SER A 232 -16.20 4.67 3.75
C SER A 232 -17.58 4.00 3.90
N VAL A 233 -17.89 3.01 3.06
CA VAL A 233 -19.11 2.20 3.19
C VAL A 233 -19.03 1.33 4.45
N ALA A 234 -17.87 0.75 4.74
CA ALA A 234 -17.65 0.01 5.98
C ALA A 234 -17.91 0.90 7.21
N LEU A 235 -17.33 2.10 7.24
CA LEU A 235 -17.56 3.09 8.30
C LEU A 235 -19.03 3.47 8.47
N HIS A 236 -19.77 3.64 7.37
CA HIS A 236 -21.21 3.90 7.42
C HIS A 236 -21.98 2.77 8.10
N TYR A 237 -21.66 1.51 7.76
CA TYR A 237 -22.30 0.36 8.39
C TYR A 237 -21.90 0.16 9.85
N TYR A 238 -20.64 0.42 10.21
CA TYR A 238 -20.23 0.43 11.62
C TYR A 238 -20.92 1.53 12.41
N ALA A 239 -21.08 2.73 11.84
CA ALA A 239 -21.86 3.80 12.47
C ALA A 239 -23.32 3.38 12.72
N LYS A 240 -23.94 2.65 11.78
CA LYS A 240 -25.29 2.07 11.99
C LYS A 240 -25.31 1.02 13.09
N ALA A 241 -24.33 0.12 13.13
CA ALA A 241 -24.22 -0.87 14.20
C ALA A 241 -24.08 -0.20 15.57
N LEU A 242 -23.23 0.84 15.67
CA LEU A 242 -22.99 1.62 16.88
C LEU A 242 -24.17 2.53 17.28
N ALA A 243 -25.04 2.89 16.33
CA ALA A 243 -26.27 3.63 16.62
C ALA A 243 -27.32 2.74 17.31
N ILE A 244 -27.32 1.45 16.99
CA ILE A 244 -28.18 0.45 17.66
C ILE A 244 -27.54 0.06 18.99
N GLU A 245 -26.25 -0.28 18.98
CA GLU A 245 -25.51 -0.74 20.15
C GLU A 245 -24.22 0.08 20.37
N PRO A 246 -24.26 1.17 21.15
CA PRO A 246 -23.11 2.05 21.36
C PRO A 246 -21.89 1.38 22.02
N TYR A 247 -22.10 0.26 22.71
CA TYR A 247 -21.08 -0.53 23.42
C TYR A 247 -20.54 -1.69 22.59
N PHE A 248 -20.91 -1.81 21.31
CA PHE A 248 -20.36 -2.82 20.43
C PHE A 248 -18.89 -2.53 20.11
N MET A 249 -17.98 -2.99 20.99
CA MET A 249 -16.57 -2.63 20.98
C MET A 249 -15.88 -2.96 19.66
N GLU A 250 -16.13 -4.14 19.08
CA GLU A 250 -15.47 -4.52 17.82
C GLU A 250 -15.80 -3.56 16.69
N ALA A 251 -17.07 -3.16 16.54
CA ALA A 251 -17.46 -2.16 15.55
C ALA A 251 -16.76 -0.81 15.80
N ARG A 252 -16.53 -0.45 17.07
CA ARG A 252 -15.79 0.77 17.44
C ARG A 252 -14.30 0.68 17.13
N ASP A 253 -13.66 -0.45 17.44
CA ASP A 253 -12.25 -0.70 17.16
C ASP A 253 -12.00 -0.68 15.64
N ARG A 254 -12.87 -1.30 14.84
CA ARG A 254 -12.85 -1.24 13.37
C ARG A 254 -13.03 0.17 12.84
N SER A 255 -14.01 0.92 13.36
CA SER A 255 -14.19 2.33 13.01
C SER A 255 -12.95 3.15 13.31
N PHE A 256 -12.35 2.98 14.50
CA PHE A 256 -11.13 3.70 14.89
C PHE A 256 -9.96 3.41 13.94
N LEU A 257 -9.73 2.14 13.59
CA LEU A 257 -8.71 1.76 12.61
C LEU A 257 -8.94 2.47 11.27
N LEU A 258 -10.14 2.33 10.69
CA LEU A 258 -10.45 2.83 9.35
C LEU A 258 -10.46 4.36 9.26
N GLU A 259 -10.99 5.06 10.26
CA GLU A 259 -11.02 6.53 10.32
C GLU A 259 -9.60 7.14 10.30
N ASN A 260 -8.65 6.47 10.93
CA ASN A 260 -7.28 6.99 11.10
C ASN A 260 -6.30 6.42 10.07
N ARG A 261 -6.66 5.36 9.34
CA ARG A 261 -5.78 4.63 8.39
C ARG A 261 -5.20 5.54 7.30
N SER A 262 -5.99 6.45 6.74
CA SER A 262 -5.56 7.35 5.66
C SER A 262 -4.59 8.45 6.13
N LEU A 263 -4.66 8.81 7.40
CA LEU A 263 -3.84 9.86 8.01
C LEU A 263 -2.66 9.32 8.82
N ALA A 264 -2.48 7.99 8.88
CA ALA A 264 -1.46 7.32 9.67
C ALA A 264 -0.03 7.85 9.41
N ALA A 265 0.27 8.20 8.16
CA ALA A 265 1.56 8.73 7.73
C ALA A 265 1.72 10.25 7.93
N THR A 266 0.86 10.89 8.72
CA THR A 266 0.89 12.34 8.98
C THR A 266 1.00 12.65 10.47
N GLY A 267 1.75 13.70 10.82
CA GLY A 267 1.85 14.15 12.21
C GLY A 267 0.51 14.60 12.80
N ALA A 268 -0.38 15.20 12.00
CA ALA A 268 -1.73 15.55 12.42
C ALA A 268 -2.59 14.32 12.72
N GLY A 269 -2.50 13.29 11.87
CA GLY A 269 -3.14 11.99 12.10
C GLY A 269 -2.69 11.34 13.41
N TYR A 270 -1.38 11.37 13.69
CA TYR A 270 -0.85 10.89 14.96
C TYR A 270 -1.45 11.60 16.18
N ILE A 271 -1.46 12.93 16.18
CA ILE A 271 -2.03 13.70 17.30
C ILE A 271 -3.53 13.42 17.46
N ASN A 272 -4.27 13.36 16.35
CA ASN A 272 -5.71 13.13 16.39
C ASN A 272 -6.05 11.72 16.90
N ALA A 273 -5.46 10.68 16.31
CA ALA A 273 -5.70 9.30 16.70
C ALA A 273 -5.31 9.03 18.15
N THR A 274 -4.17 9.56 18.62
CA THR A 274 -3.73 9.38 20.02
C THR A 274 -4.65 10.08 21.01
N ARG A 275 -5.10 11.30 20.71
CA ARG A 275 -6.10 12.01 21.54
C ARG A 275 -7.44 11.26 21.53
N ASN A 276 -7.91 10.82 20.37
CA ASN A 276 -9.17 10.11 20.23
C ASN A 276 -9.16 8.78 21.00
N ALA A 277 -8.08 8.00 20.86
CA ALA A 277 -7.89 6.75 21.59
C ALA A 277 -7.94 6.98 23.11
N GLN A 278 -7.24 8.00 23.62
CA GLN A 278 -7.29 8.34 25.05
C GLN A 278 -8.71 8.69 25.53
N VAL A 279 -9.47 9.45 24.74
CA VAL A 279 -10.86 9.79 25.07
C VAL A 279 -11.73 8.53 25.09
N LEU A 280 -11.67 7.71 24.04
CA LEU A 280 -12.50 6.51 23.93
C LEU A 280 -12.16 5.45 24.98
N MET A 281 -10.88 5.25 25.29
CA MET A 281 -10.45 4.33 26.35
C MET A 281 -10.89 4.79 27.74
N ARG A 282 -10.92 6.10 28.04
CA ARG A 282 -11.47 6.62 29.31
C ARG A 282 -12.93 6.25 29.53
N TYR A 283 -13.69 6.07 28.44
CA TYR A 283 -15.09 5.63 28.48
C TYR A 283 -15.25 4.11 28.27
N ASN A 284 -14.16 3.34 28.30
CA ASN A 284 -14.14 1.90 28.02
C ASN A 284 -14.79 1.54 26.67
N ARG A 285 -14.54 2.35 25.63
CA ARG A 285 -15.10 2.18 24.29
C ARG A 285 -14.12 1.64 23.25
N LEU A 286 -12.87 1.43 23.63
CA LEU A 286 -11.84 0.81 22.78
C LEU A 286 -11.06 -0.20 23.61
N HIS A 287 -10.68 -1.31 23.00
CA HIS A 287 -9.79 -2.26 23.65
C HIS A 287 -8.33 -1.79 23.54
N PRO A 288 -7.57 -1.64 24.65
CA PRO A 288 -6.20 -1.13 24.57
C PRO A 288 -5.26 -1.98 23.70
N ILE A 289 -5.46 -3.31 23.65
CA ILE A 289 -4.72 -4.19 22.74
C ILE A 289 -4.98 -3.85 21.26
N ASN A 290 -6.23 -3.54 20.88
CA ASN A 290 -6.56 -3.16 19.52
C ASN A 290 -5.97 -1.79 19.16
N VAL A 291 -5.91 -0.86 20.13
CA VAL A 291 -5.18 0.41 19.96
C VAL A 291 -3.68 0.15 19.74
N ALA A 292 -3.07 -0.73 20.53
CA ALA A 292 -1.65 -1.07 20.39
C ALA A 292 -1.34 -1.65 19.01
N LEU A 293 -2.14 -2.60 18.54
CA LEU A 293 -1.99 -3.25 17.24
C LEU A 293 -2.28 -2.26 16.09
N THR A 294 -3.26 -1.38 16.26
CA THR A 294 -3.54 -0.31 15.29
C THR A 294 -2.35 0.63 15.14
N TYR A 295 -1.70 1.00 16.25
CA TYR A 295 -0.49 1.82 16.22
C TYR A 295 0.69 1.09 15.59
N GLN A 296 0.83 -0.22 15.81
CA GLN A 296 1.82 -1.03 15.11
C GLN A 296 1.62 -0.96 13.59
N GLU A 297 0.38 -1.14 13.10
CA GLU A 297 0.03 -1.01 11.68
C GLU A 297 0.31 0.41 11.14
N PHE A 298 0.01 1.46 11.92
CA PHE A 298 0.33 2.83 11.53
C PHE A 298 1.84 3.09 11.49
N GLY A 299 2.61 2.46 12.38
CA GLY A 299 4.07 2.46 12.36
C GLY A 299 4.61 1.89 11.06
N ARG A 300 4.14 0.70 10.66
CA ARG A 300 4.50 0.05 9.38
C ARG A 300 4.20 0.95 8.18
N ARG A 301 2.98 1.47 8.09
CA ARG A 301 2.57 2.40 7.01
C ARG A 301 3.41 3.66 6.94
N SER A 302 3.87 4.15 8.09
CA SER A 302 4.68 5.36 8.17
C SER A 302 6.15 5.10 7.82
N MET A 303 6.61 3.85 7.86
CA MET A 303 8.03 3.48 7.70
C MET A 303 8.64 4.00 6.39
N SER A 304 7.90 3.89 5.28
CA SER A 304 8.36 4.35 3.97
C SER A 304 8.23 5.87 3.74
N VAL A 305 7.50 6.58 4.61
CA VAL A 305 7.15 8.01 4.44
C VAL A 305 7.90 8.88 5.43
N ASP A 306 7.80 8.58 6.72
CA ASP A 306 8.45 9.27 7.83
C ASP A 306 8.80 8.28 8.94
N ARG A 307 10.07 7.84 8.94
CA ARG A 307 10.62 6.91 9.94
C ARG A 307 10.62 7.48 11.36
N SER A 308 10.66 8.81 11.51
CA SER A 308 10.57 9.44 12.84
C SER A 308 9.15 9.30 13.39
N LEU A 309 8.15 9.49 12.54
CA LEU A 309 6.74 9.25 12.90
C LEU A 309 6.47 7.77 13.16
N ALA A 310 6.99 6.88 12.32
CA ALA A 310 6.93 5.43 12.52
C ALA A 310 7.47 5.02 13.90
N SER A 311 8.59 5.62 14.33
CA SER A 311 9.17 5.36 15.65
C SER A 311 8.21 5.72 16.78
N LYS A 312 7.50 6.85 16.66
CA LYS A 312 6.52 7.27 17.68
C LYS A 312 5.35 6.28 17.76
N TRP A 313 4.87 5.82 16.61
CA TRP A 313 3.82 4.81 16.54
C TRP A 313 4.21 3.49 17.23
N PHE A 314 5.40 2.95 16.91
CA PHE A 314 5.87 1.72 17.54
C PHE A 314 6.14 1.89 19.05
N GLN A 315 6.63 3.05 19.48
CA GLN A 315 6.83 3.35 20.90
C GLN A 315 5.51 3.41 21.68
N GLU A 316 4.49 4.09 21.13
CA GLU A 316 3.16 4.10 21.74
C GLU A 316 2.52 2.71 21.72
N SER A 317 2.68 1.95 20.65
CA SER A 317 2.23 0.55 20.60
C SER A 317 2.88 -0.29 21.71
N ASN A 318 4.20 -0.19 21.89
CA ASN A 318 4.92 -0.87 22.98
C ASN A 318 4.45 -0.45 24.36
N ARG A 319 4.14 0.83 24.56
CA ARG A 319 3.59 1.34 25.81
C ARG A 319 2.27 0.65 26.15
N TRP A 320 1.36 0.53 25.19
CA TRP A 320 0.08 -0.15 25.39
C TRP A 320 0.24 -1.66 25.57
N LEU A 321 1.10 -2.32 24.78
CA LEU A 321 1.42 -3.73 24.99
C LEU A 321 1.99 -3.98 26.39
N TYR A 322 2.83 -3.09 26.91
CA TYR A 322 3.36 -3.20 28.26
C TYR A 322 2.26 -3.06 29.33
N LEU A 323 1.38 -2.05 29.19
CA LEU A 323 0.25 -1.84 30.10
C LEU A 323 -0.73 -3.02 30.13
N GLU A 324 -0.91 -3.69 28.99
CA GLU A 324 -1.74 -4.91 28.86
C GLU A 324 -1.00 -6.19 29.26
N GLY A 325 0.24 -6.11 29.76
CA GLY A 325 1.04 -7.29 30.14
C GLY A 325 1.51 -8.13 28.93
N ARG A 326 1.41 -7.60 27.70
CA ARG A 326 1.78 -8.25 26.43
C ARG A 326 3.23 -7.97 25.98
N TYR A 327 4.12 -7.62 26.90
CA TYR A 327 5.53 -7.32 26.57
C TYR A 327 6.35 -8.55 26.19
N ARG A 328 5.85 -9.77 26.47
CA ARG A 328 6.42 -11.06 26.03
C ARG A 328 5.69 -11.66 24.82
N SER A 329 5.07 -10.84 23.98
CA SER A 329 4.33 -11.28 22.80
C SER A 329 5.13 -11.12 21.51
N SER A 330 4.75 -11.85 20.46
CA SER A 330 5.28 -11.62 19.10
C SER A 330 4.99 -10.20 18.59
N TYR A 331 3.88 -9.57 19.00
CA TYR A 331 3.59 -8.17 18.67
C TYR A 331 4.65 -7.22 19.20
N TYR A 332 5.09 -7.43 20.44
CA TYR A 332 6.17 -6.64 21.05
C TYR A 332 7.50 -6.88 20.33
N ALA A 333 7.83 -8.13 20.02
CA ALA A 333 9.03 -8.47 19.25
C ALA A 333 9.03 -7.81 17.86
N ASN A 334 7.90 -7.79 17.16
CA ASN A 334 7.75 -7.11 15.87
C ASN A 334 7.94 -5.59 16.01
N ASN A 335 7.43 -4.97 17.07
CA ASN A 335 7.71 -3.56 17.35
C ASN A 335 9.20 -3.31 17.63
N GLN A 336 9.88 -4.21 18.35
CA GLN A 336 11.33 -4.11 18.56
C GLN A 336 12.08 -4.18 17.22
N ASN A 337 11.68 -5.08 16.31
CA ASN A 337 12.21 -5.11 14.95
C ASN A 337 11.99 -3.77 14.23
N GLY A 338 10.75 -3.26 14.18
CA GLY A 338 10.46 -1.97 13.54
C GLY A 338 11.28 -0.81 14.10
N ILE A 339 11.38 -0.70 15.42
CA ILE A 339 12.20 0.32 16.09
C ILE A 339 13.68 0.12 15.77
N GLY A 340 14.19 -1.11 15.81
CA GLY A 340 15.58 -1.42 15.48
C GLY A 340 15.94 -1.00 14.05
N SER A 341 15.07 -1.27 13.08
CA SER A 341 15.27 -0.86 11.68
C SER A 341 15.30 0.66 11.53
N ILE A 342 14.48 1.40 12.28
CA ILE A 342 14.52 2.87 12.33
C ILE A 342 15.84 3.37 12.93
N GLN A 343 16.31 2.75 14.03
CA GLN A 343 17.59 3.12 14.64
C GLN A 343 18.76 2.87 13.69
N LEU A 344 18.71 1.78 12.93
CA LEU A 344 19.70 1.49 11.90
C LEU A 344 19.73 2.58 10.82
N TYR A 345 18.55 3.05 10.38
CA TYR A 345 18.44 4.17 9.45
C TYR A 345 19.04 5.47 10.02
N PHE A 346 18.90 5.70 11.32
CA PHE A 346 19.54 6.83 12.02
C PHE A 346 21.02 6.61 12.35
N ASN A 347 21.66 5.58 11.77
CA ASN A 347 23.05 5.18 12.03
C ASN A 347 23.34 4.84 13.51
N ASN A 348 22.32 4.48 14.29
CA ASN A 348 22.46 4.00 15.66
C ASN A 348 22.49 2.47 15.70
N SER A 349 23.56 1.89 15.16
CA SER A 349 23.70 0.42 15.01
C SER A 349 23.75 -0.32 16.35
N GLY A 350 24.25 0.33 17.42
CA GLY A 350 24.27 -0.23 18.77
C GLY A 350 22.86 -0.45 19.33
N GLU A 351 22.02 0.60 19.31
CA GLU A 351 20.63 0.47 19.75
C GLU A 351 19.84 -0.48 18.85
N ALA A 352 20.05 -0.42 17.54
CA ALA A 352 19.42 -1.35 16.60
C ALA A 352 19.72 -2.81 16.96
N MET A 353 20.99 -3.12 17.25
CA MET A 353 21.41 -4.46 17.66
C MET A 353 20.69 -4.91 18.95
N THR A 354 20.63 -4.05 19.98
CA THR A 354 19.93 -4.34 21.24
C THR A 354 18.45 -4.69 20.98
N ARG A 355 17.78 -3.91 20.13
CA ARG A 355 16.37 -4.12 19.78
C ARG A 355 16.18 -5.45 19.05
N PHE A 356 17.01 -5.74 18.06
CA PHE A 356 16.92 -6.99 17.31
C PHE A 356 17.25 -8.22 18.15
N GLN A 357 18.22 -8.14 19.06
CA GLN A 357 18.53 -9.24 19.98
C GLN A 357 17.38 -9.49 20.95
N SER A 358 16.79 -8.45 21.53
CA SER A 358 15.59 -8.58 22.37
C SER A 358 14.42 -9.22 21.60
N ALA A 359 14.18 -8.81 20.36
CA ALA A 359 13.18 -9.44 19.50
C ALA A 359 13.52 -10.92 19.24
N HIS A 360 14.78 -11.24 18.99
CA HIS A 360 15.25 -12.59 18.72
C HIS A 360 15.00 -13.53 19.91
N GLU A 361 15.39 -13.11 21.11
CA GLU A 361 15.18 -13.85 22.36
C GLU A 361 13.69 -14.10 22.62
N LEU A 362 12.85 -13.09 22.39
CA LEU A 362 11.40 -13.24 22.49
C LEU A 362 10.88 -14.26 21.48
N LEU A 363 11.23 -14.15 20.20
CA LEU A 363 10.76 -15.08 19.17
C LEU A 363 11.26 -16.51 19.41
N GLN A 364 12.46 -16.69 19.97
CA GLN A 364 12.96 -18.00 20.37
C GLN A 364 12.19 -18.58 21.56
N SER A 365 11.93 -17.79 22.61
CA SER A 365 11.16 -18.24 23.78
C SER A 365 9.70 -18.54 23.45
N LEU A 366 9.17 -17.98 22.37
CA LEU A 366 7.85 -18.26 21.82
C LEU A 366 7.84 -19.44 20.82
N GLU A 367 8.96 -20.13 20.64
CA GLU A 367 9.08 -21.26 19.69
C GLU A 367 8.66 -20.90 18.25
N MET A 368 9.00 -19.67 17.83
CA MET A 368 8.68 -19.14 16.51
C MET A 368 9.83 -19.34 15.51
N GLN A 369 10.63 -20.41 15.65
CA GLN A 369 11.81 -20.65 14.80
C GLN A 369 11.47 -20.81 13.31
N GLY A 370 10.23 -21.20 13.03
CA GLY A 370 9.68 -21.32 11.68
C GLY A 370 8.94 -20.08 11.18
N SER A 371 8.89 -18.97 11.90
CA SER A 371 7.99 -17.84 11.56
C SER A 371 8.61 -16.83 10.59
N LEU A 372 7.74 -16.10 9.88
CA LEU A 372 8.16 -14.93 9.09
C LEU A 372 8.74 -13.82 9.97
N ALA A 373 8.28 -13.69 11.22
CA ALA A 373 8.81 -12.72 12.19
C ALA A 373 10.27 -13.01 12.54
N LEU A 374 10.65 -14.30 12.70
CA LEU A 374 12.05 -14.66 12.92
C LEU A 374 12.89 -14.45 11.66
N LEU A 375 12.38 -14.79 10.49
CA LEU A 375 13.05 -14.51 9.22
C LEU A 375 13.36 -13.01 9.07
N GLU A 376 12.37 -12.15 9.33
CA GLU A 376 12.56 -10.70 9.34
C GLU A 376 13.63 -10.28 10.35
N ASN A 377 13.57 -10.81 11.57
CA ASN A 377 14.57 -10.54 12.60
C ASN A 377 15.98 -10.98 12.16
N GLN A 378 16.13 -12.12 11.49
CA GLN A 378 17.42 -12.57 10.95
C GLN A 378 17.96 -11.62 9.88
N ILE A 379 17.11 -11.15 8.96
CA ILE A 379 17.49 -10.15 7.95
C ILE A 379 17.98 -8.87 8.67
N ASN A 380 17.24 -8.41 9.67
CA ASN A 380 17.55 -7.22 10.43
C ASN A 380 18.83 -7.35 11.28
N LEU A 381 19.09 -8.50 11.89
CA LEU A 381 20.38 -8.80 12.54
C LEU A 381 21.53 -8.80 11.53
N GLY A 382 21.31 -9.37 10.34
CA GLY A 382 22.25 -9.30 9.22
C GLY A 382 22.59 -7.86 8.84
N ASN A 383 21.57 -7.01 8.73
CA ASN A 383 21.71 -5.58 8.46
C ASN A 383 22.51 -4.87 9.56
N ALA A 384 22.20 -5.13 10.83
CA ALA A 384 22.89 -4.52 11.97
C ALA A 384 24.37 -4.91 12.03
N TYR A 385 24.70 -6.19 11.85
CA TYR A 385 26.09 -6.64 11.79
C TYR A 385 26.85 -6.04 10.59
N ALA A 386 26.19 -5.87 9.44
CA ALA A 386 26.80 -5.19 8.30
C ALA A 386 27.12 -3.72 8.62
N ALA A 387 26.18 -3.00 9.25
CA ALA A 387 26.39 -1.61 9.66
C ALA A 387 27.49 -1.46 10.73
N SER A 388 27.63 -2.45 11.63
CA SER A 388 28.73 -2.54 12.59
C SER A 388 30.02 -3.14 12.01
N GLN A 389 30.13 -3.26 10.68
CA GLN A 389 31.33 -3.74 9.97
C GLN A 389 31.78 -5.18 10.34
N THR A 390 30.87 -5.99 10.86
CA THR A 390 31.12 -7.41 11.21
C THR A 390 30.54 -8.33 10.13
N TYR A 391 31.10 -8.18 8.92
CA TYR A 391 30.55 -8.76 7.69
C TYR A 391 30.39 -10.28 7.71
N ASN A 392 31.28 -11.02 8.37
CA ASN A 392 31.18 -12.48 8.44
C ASN A 392 29.90 -12.94 9.15
N ARG A 393 29.51 -12.25 10.24
CA ARG A 393 28.24 -12.54 10.92
C ARG A 393 27.06 -12.10 10.06
N SER A 394 27.15 -10.95 9.41
CA SER A 394 26.10 -10.48 8.49
C SER A 394 25.77 -11.53 7.41
N VAL A 395 26.81 -12.08 6.75
CA VAL A 395 26.66 -13.14 5.75
C VAL A 395 26.00 -14.38 6.35
N GLN A 396 26.40 -14.82 7.56
CA GLN A 396 25.77 -15.97 8.23
C GLN A 396 24.26 -15.78 8.43
N TYR A 397 23.84 -14.59 8.85
CA TYR A 397 22.42 -14.28 9.03
C TYR A 397 21.65 -14.21 7.70
N TYR A 398 22.23 -13.61 6.66
CA TYR A 398 21.60 -13.63 5.34
C TYR A 398 21.55 -15.04 4.74
N ASP A 399 22.54 -15.89 4.98
CA ASP A 399 22.52 -17.29 4.52
C ASP A 399 21.46 -18.09 5.26
N ALA A 400 21.26 -17.85 6.56
CA ALA A 400 20.17 -18.44 7.33
C ALA A 400 18.80 -18.00 6.79
N ALA A 401 18.62 -16.70 6.54
CA ALA A 401 17.39 -16.15 5.96
C ALA A 401 17.11 -16.71 4.56
N GLN A 402 18.15 -16.84 3.73
CA GLN A 402 18.05 -17.41 2.38
C GLN A 402 17.60 -18.88 2.42
N ARG A 403 18.23 -19.71 3.26
CA ARG A 403 17.83 -21.12 3.44
C ARG A 403 16.39 -21.25 3.90
N PHE A 404 15.94 -20.35 4.77
CA PHE A 404 14.55 -20.32 5.22
C PHE A 404 13.61 -20.07 4.05
N VAL A 405 13.88 -19.05 3.22
CA VAL A 405 13.09 -18.70 2.03
C VAL A 405 13.04 -19.85 1.03
N GLU A 406 14.17 -20.53 0.80
CA GLU A 406 14.26 -21.69 -0.11
C GLU A 406 13.47 -22.89 0.42
N THR A 407 13.61 -23.21 1.70
CA THR A 407 12.92 -24.34 2.34
C THR A 407 11.40 -24.14 2.35
N ARG A 408 10.94 -22.89 2.57
CA ARG A 408 9.51 -22.57 2.69
C ARG A 408 8.87 -22.09 1.39
N LYS A 409 9.61 -22.00 0.29
CA LYS A 409 9.16 -21.41 -0.98
C LYS A 409 8.48 -20.05 -0.76
N SER A 410 9.10 -19.20 0.06
CA SER A 410 8.56 -17.89 0.42
C SER A 410 8.48 -16.95 -0.80
N SER A 411 7.74 -15.85 -0.65
CA SER A 411 7.56 -14.84 -1.70
C SER A 411 8.90 -14.39 -2.29
N PRO A 412 9.05 -14.31 -3.63
CA PRO A 412 10.26 -13.79 -4.26
C PRO A 412 10.62 -12.36 -3.83
N ALA A 413 9.65 -11.57 -3.36
CA ALA A 413 9.90 -10.24 -2.80
C ALA A 413 10.86 -10.29 -1.60
N ILE A 414 10.74 -11.32 -0.75
CA ILE A 414 11.62 -11.52 0.40
C ILE A 414 13.03 -11.87 -0.07
N ARG A 415 13.15 -12.72 -1.11
CA ARG A 415 14.45 -13.07 -1.69
C ARG A 415 15.13 -11.82 -2.24
N ALA A 416 14.40 -11.02 -3.01
CA ALA A 416 14.89 -9.75 -3.53
C ALA A 416 15.35 -8.79 -2.43
N LEU A 417 14.66 -8.74 -1.29
CA LEU A 417 15.07 -7.93 -0.14
C LEU A 417 16.39 -8.44 0.48
N ILE A 418 16.56 -9.76 0.63
CA ILE A 418 17.80 -10.36 1.15
C ILE A 418 18.96 -10.02 0.20
N GLU A 419 18.79 -10.23 -1.10
CA GLU A 419 19.79 -9.93 -2.13
C GLU A 419 20.12 -8.43 -2.18
N TYR A 420 19.11 -7.56 -2.09
CA TYR A 420 19.31 -6.12 -1.96
C TYR A 420 20.17 -5.78 -0.73
N ASN A 421 19.85 -6.31 0.44
CA ASN A 421 20.58 -6.03 1.68
C ASN A 421 22.01 -6.60 1.67
N ARG A 422 22.23 -7.75 1.02
CA ARG A 422 23.58 -8.25 0.70
C ARG A 422 24.32 -7.28 -0.22
N GLY A 423 23.66 -6.74 -1.24
CA GLY A 423 24.20 -5.71 -2.12
C GLY A 423 24.67 -4.48 -1.34
N VAL A 424 23.83 -3.96 -0.44
CA VAL A 424 24.18 -2.85 0.47
C VAL A 424 25.40 -3.20 1.32
N MET A 425 25.44 -4.39 1.93
CA MET A 425 26.61 -4.85 2.70
C MET A 425 27.89 -4.85 1.85
N TYR A 426 27.84 -5.36 0.62
CA TYR A 426 28.98 -5.33 -0.29
C TYR A 426 29.39 -3.92 -0.68
N TYR A 427 28.44 -3.01 -0.89
CA TYR A 427 28.72 -1.60 -1.14
C TYR A 427 29.48 -0.97 0.04
N VAL A 428 29.00 -1.18 1.27
CA VAL A 428 29.65 -0.64 2.50
C VAL A 428 31.05 -1.20 2.69
N ARG A 429 31.30 -2.45 2.25
CA ARG A 429 32.63 -3.08 2.26
C ARG A 429 33.54 -2.60 1.11
N GLY A 430 33.05 -1.74 0.21
CA GLY A 430 33.80 -1.27 -0.97
C GLY A 430 33.86 -2.29 -2.13
N GLN A 431 33.04 -3.35 -2.08
CA GLN A 431 32.97 -4.40 -3.09
C GLN A 431 31.86 -4.08 -4.12
N TYR A 432 32.04 -2.98 -4.86
CA TYR A 432 31.00 -2.42 -5.72
C TYR A 432 30.53 -3.34 -6.86
N ARG A 433 31.41 -4.22 -7.37
CA ARG A 433 31.03 -5.19 -8.40
C ARG A 433 30.05 -6.23 -7.85
N LEU A 434 30.32 -6.78 -6.67
CA LEU A 434 29.42 -7.72 -6.00
C LEU A 434 28.09 -7.06 -5.61
N CYS A 435 28.11 -5.78 -5.22
CA CYS A 435 26.88 -5.01 -4.99
C CYS A 435 25.99 -4.97 -6.24
N ILE A 436 26.56 -4.69 -7.43
CA ILE A 436 25.82 -4.68 -8.69
C ILE A 436 25.27 -6.08 -9.00
N GLU A 437 26.09 -7.13 -8.84
CA GLU A 437 25.68 -8.52 -9.09
C GLU A 437 24.49 -8.94 -8.21
N GLU A 438 24.53 -8.68 -6.91
CA GLU A 438 23.41 -8.98 -6.00
C GLU A 438 22.17 -8.10 -6.29
N SER A 439 22.37 -6.82 -6.59
CA SER A 439 21.27 -5.90 -6.95
C SER A 439 20.56 -6.33 -8.24
N LEU A 440 21.28 -6.90 -9.20
CA LEU A 440 20.70 -7.43 -10.44
C LEU A 440 19.87 -8.69 -10.20
N LYS A 441 20.29 -9.57 -9.27
CA LYS A 441 19.47 -10.71 -8.83
C LYS A 441 18.17 -10.23 -8.19
N ALA A 442 18.28 -9.29 -7.25
CA ALA A 442 17.12 -8.73 -6.55
C ALA A 442 16.11 -8.12 -7.53
N ARG A 443 16.60 -7.38 -8.52
CA ARG A 443 15.75 -6.78 -9.55
C ARG A 443 15.06 -7.84 -10.40
N LYS A 444 15.78 -8.89 -10.80
CA LYS A 444 15.22 -9.99 -11.60
C LYS A 444 14.07 -10.66 -10.85
N ASP A 445 14.27 -11.00 -9.57
CA ASP A 445 13.23 -11.64 -8.75
C ASP A 445 11.98 -10.77 -8.60
N LEU A 446 12.12 -9.44 -8.46
CA LEU A 446 10.97 -8.54 -8.46
C LEU A 446 10.24 -8.48 -9.79
N LEU A 447 10.98 -8.41 -10.91
CA LEU A 447 10.38 -8.36 -12.24
C LEU A 447 9.64 -9.66 -12.58
N ASP A 448 10.25 -10.81 -12.31
CA ASP A 448 9.67 -12.13 -12.54
C ASP A 448 8.39 -12.34 -11.70
N SER A 449 8.25 -11.60 -10.60
CA SER A 449 7.08 -11.64 -9.71
C SER A 449 6.04 -10.57 -9.98
N GLY A 450 6.24 -9.71 -10.99
CA GLY A 450 5.36 -8.59 -11.29
C GLY A 450 5.48 -7.40 -10.32
N LEU A 451 6.43 -7.43 -9.36
CA LEU A 451 6.61 -6.43 -8.31
C LEU A 451 7.67 -5.36 -8.67
N GLY A 452 8.01 -5.25 -9.96
CA GLY A 452 9.02 -4.31 -10.46
C GLY A 452 8.65 -2.84 -10.30
N ASN A 453 7.36 -2.53 -10.17
CA ASN A 453 6.83 -1.18 -9.97
C ASN A 453 6.72 -0.84 -8.47
N SER A 454 7.84 -0.90 -7.76
CA SER A 454 7.87 -0.75 -6.29
C SER A 454 8.96 0.21 -5.79
N ALA A 455 8.82 0.66 -4.54
CA ALA A 455 9.86 1.44 -3.86
C ALA A 455 11.18 0.64 -3.69
N LEU A 456 11.08 -0.67 -3.44
CA LEU A 456 12.25 -1.56 -3.38
C LEU A 456 13.01 -1.59 -4.72
N SER A 457 12.30 -1.59 -5.85
CA SER A 457 12.92 -1.48 -7.19
C SER A 457 13.70 -0.17 -7.35
N LEU A 458 13.20 0.96 -6.83
CA LEU A 458 13.94 2.23 -6.82
C LEU A 458 15.22 2.16 -5.98
N ALA A 459 15.15 1.54 -4.80
CA ALA A 459 16.31 1.34 -3.93
C ALA A 459 17.38 0.46 -4.60
N ILE A 460 16.97 -0.63 -5.26
CA ILE A 460 17.86 -1.51 -6.02
C ILE A 460 18.57 -0.74 -7.14
N LEU A 461 17.84 0.06 -7.92
CA LEU A 461 18.43 0.90 -8.98
C LEU A 461 19.41 1.92 -8.40
N LEU A 462 19.12 2.49 -7.23
CA LEU A 462 20.02 3.43 -6.58
C LEU A 462 21.33 2.75 -6.17
N ASN A 463 21.29 1.52 -5.64
CA ASN A 463 22.52 0.80 -5.25
C ASN A 463 23.42 0.50 -6.44
N ILE A 464 22.84 0.14 -7.59
CA ILE A 464 23.57 -0.02 -8.85
C ILE A 464 24.19 1.32 -9.25
N ASN A 465 23.40 2.40 -9.25
CA ASN A 465 23.84 3.74 -9.59
C ASN A 465 25.01 4.23 -8.71
N ALA A 466 24.90 4.07 -7.38
CA ALA A 466 25.93 4.43 -6.42
C ALA A 466 27.22 3.63 -6.67
N SER A 467 27.10 2.32 -6.92
CA SER A 467 28.23 1.43 -7.19
C SER A 467 28.98 1.82 -8.46
N LEU A 468 28.25 2.26 -9.50
CA LEU A 468 28.83 2.76 -10.75
C LEU A 468 29.59 4.07 -10.54
N ILE A 469 29.05 4.98 -9.72
CA ILE A 469 29.74 6.24 -9.36
C ILE A 469 31.06 5.95 -8.68
N GLN A 470 31.08 5.02 -7.71
CA GLN A 470 32.33 4.64 -7.02
C GLN A 470 33.35 3.98 -7.97
N GLN A 471 32.87 3.26 -8.98
CA GLN A 471 33.71 2.72 -10.06
C GLN A 471 34.07 3.76 -11.14
N ARG A 472 33.67 5.03 -10.99
CA ARG A 472 33.87 6.12 -11.96
C ARG A 472 33.20 5.88 -13.33
N ARG A 473 32.21 4.99 -13.39
CA ARG A 473 31.39 4.67 -14.58
C ARG A 473 30.22 5.67 -14.69
N TYR A 474 30.54 6.95 -14.81
CA TYR A 474 29.57 8.05 -14.67
C TYR A 474 28.47 8.04 -15.73
N SER A 475 28.81 7.74 -16.99
CA SER A 475 27.82 7.69 -18.08
C SER A 475 26.78 6.59 -17.86
N GLU A 476 27.20 5.43 -17.35
CA GLU A 476 26.32 4.33 -17.02
C GLU A 476 25.47 4.64 -15.78
N ALA A 477 26.07 5.28 -14.77
CA ALA A 477 25.32 5.77 -13.62
C ALA A 477 24.18 6.70 -14.06
N LEU A 478 24.42 7.63 -14.99
CA LEU A 478 23.36 8.51 -15.52
C LEU A 478 22.23 7.73 -16.18
N GLN A 479 22.52 6.69 -16.96
CA GLN A 479 21.47 5.83 -17.54
C GLN A 479 20.61 5.17 -16.46
N ILE A 480 21.21 4.75 -15.35
CA ILE A 480 20.46 4.20 -14.21
C ILE A 480 19.64 5.30 -13.51
N SER A 481 20.20 6.50 -13.31
CA SER A 481 19.47 7.64 -12.74
C SER A 481 18.23 8.00 -13.56
N ASP A 482 18.34 7.98 -14.89
CA ASP A 482 17.22 8.26 -15.79
C ASP A 482 16.11 7.22 -15.63
N ARG A 483 16.46 5.92 -15.65
CA ARG A 483 15.49 4.82 -15.46
C ARG A 483 14.81 4.88 -14.10
N LEU A 484 15.56 5.16 -13.04
CA LEU A 484 15.02 5.35 -11.69
C LEU A 484 14.05 6.53 -11.69
N GLY A 485 14.40 7.64 -12.33
CA GLY A 485 13.53 8.81 -12.42
C GLY A 485 12.24 8.55 -13.21
N VAL A 486 12.30 7.77 -14.29
CA VAL A 486 11.12 7.32 -15.05
C VAL A 486 10.22 6.46 -14.16
N LEU A 487 10.77 5.47 -13.48
CA LEU A 487 10.00 4.61 -12.58
C LEU A 487 9.34 5.44 -11.47
N ALA A 488 10.12 6.25 -10.74
CA ALA A 488 9.62 7.05 -9.63
C ALA A 488 8.47 7.99 -10.03
N ARG A 489 8.56 8.64 -11.20
CA ARG A 489 7.47 9.47 -11.73
C ARG A 489 6.25 8.65 -12.14
N SER A 490 6.47 7.46 -12.71
CA SER A 490 5.38 6.58 -13.15
C SER A 490 4.55 6.04 -12.00
N ILE A 491 5.16 5.77 -10.83
CA ILE A 491 4.47 5.21 -9.64
C ILE A 491 4.28 6.23 -8.50
N GLY A 492 4.46 7.53 -8.76
CA GLY A 492 4.21 8.58 -7.76
C GLY A 492 5.19 8.65 -6.59
N GLN A 493 6.38 8.05 -6.71
CA GLN A 493 7.38 7.94 -5.63
C GLN A 493 8.48 9.02 -5.73
N THR A 494 8.16 10.21 -6.22
CA THR A 494 9.13 11.32 -6.37
C THR A 494 9.54 11.95 -5.03
N THR A 495 8.88 11.60 -3.94
CA THR A 495 9.26 11.99 -2.57
C THR A 495 10.11 10.92 -1.87
N TYR A 496 10.17 9.70 -2.41
CA TYR A 496 10.92 8.59 -1.83
C TYR A 496 12.44 8.91 -1.82
N PRO A 497 13.18 8.60 -0.74
CA PRO A 497 14.59 8.97 -0.61
C PRO A 497 15.45 8.50 -1.79
N ALA A 498 15.22 7.29 -2.32
CA ALA A 498 16.04 6.77 -3.40
C ALA A 498 15.99 7.63 -4.68
N TYR A 499 14.83 8.23 -4.99
CA TYR A 499 14.71 9.17 -6.12
C TYR A 499 15.50 10.46 -5.88
N ARG A 500 15.48 10.99 -4.66
CA ARG A 500 16.23 12.20 -4.32
C ARG A 500 17.74 11.95 -4.38
N TYR A 501 18.19 10.80 -3.88
CA TYR A 501 19.58 10.39 -4.00
C TYR A 501 20.01 10.17 -5.45
N SER A 502 19.15 9.63 -6.31
CA SER A 502 19.47 9.47 -7.72
C SER A 502 19.71 10.81 -8.44
N LEU A 503 18.97 11.87 -8.07
CA LEU A 503 19.16 13.22 -8.60
C LEU A 503 20.47 13.84 -8.11
N HIS A 504 20.81 13.65 -6.83
CA HIS A 504 22.11 14.06 -6.29
C HIS A 504 23.26 13.35 -7.03
N ASN A 505 23.15 12.03 -7.16
CA ASN A 505 24.11 11.18 -7.85
C ASN A 505 24.26 11.55 -9.33
N ALA A 506 23.15 11.87 -10.01
CA ALA A 506 23.18 12.39 -11.37
C ALA A 506 23.92 13.73 -11.44
N GLY A 507 23.63 14.65 -10.51
CA GLY A 507 24.33 15.93 -10.41
C GLY A 507 25.83 15.79 -10.11
N TYR A 508 26.25 14.74 -9.42
CA TYR A 508 27.66 14.41 -9.22
C TYR A 508 28.28 13.83 -10.49
N ALA A 509 27.64 12.85 -11.13
CA ALA A 509 28.12 12.22 -12.36
C ALA A 509 28.24 13.23 -13.52
N LEU A 510 27.26 14.12 -13.68
CA LEU A 510 27.28 15.20 -14.69
C LEU A 510 28.46 16.16 -14.47
N ASP A 511 28.72 16.54 -13.23
CA ASP A 511 29.85 17.41 -12.87
C ASP A 511 31.19 16.74 -13.21
N LYS A 512 31.34 15.45 -12.92
CA LYS A 512 32.51 14.66 -13.31
C LYS A 512 32.68 14.48 -14.81
N LEU A 513 31.60 14.61 -15.58
CA LEU A 513 31.60 14.61 -17.05
C LEU A 513 31.72 16.02 -17.64
N GLY A 514 31.85 17.08 -16.84
CA GLY A 514 31.96 18.46 -17.30
C GLY A 514 30.64 19.12 -17.73
N ARG A 515 29.49 18.51 -17.43
CA ARG A 515 28.14 19.00 -17.78
C ARG A 515 27.55 19.87 -16.65
N THR A 516 28.22 20.98 -16.35
CA THR A 516 27.96 21.79 -15.13
C THR A 516 26.54 22.38 -15.05
N LEU A 517 25.96 22.83 -16.17
CA LEU A 517 24.60 23.38 -16.18
C LEU A 517 23.54 22.33 -15.81
N GLU A 518 23.65 21.15 -16.40
CA GLU A 518 22.75 20.03 -16.11
C GLU A 518 22.94 19.51 -14.69
N ALA A 519 24.19 19.49 -14.21
CA ALA A 519 24.50 19.16 -12.83
C ALA A 519 23.78 20.10 -11.85
N MET A 520 23.77 21.42 -12.12
CA MET A 520 23.04 22.38 -11.31
C MET A 520 21.52 22.15 -11.33
N GLN A 521 20.95 21.80 -12.49
CA GLN A 521 19.53 21.48 -12.60
C GLN A 521 19.16 20.23 -11.78
N ALA A 522 19.95 19.16 -11.90
CA ALA A 522 19.77 17.93 -11.13
C ALA A 522 19.86 18.19 -9.61
N ARG A 523 20.85 18.99 -9.17
CA ARG A 523 21.01 19.38 -7.76
C ARG A 523 19.85 20.24 -7.24
N ARG A 524 19.29 21.14 -8.07
CA ARG A 524 18.08 21.91 -7.69
C ARG A 524 16.88 20.99 -7.44
N GLY A 525 16.71 19.94 -8.27
CA GLY A 525 15.67 18.93 -8.05
C GLY A 525 15.87 18.09 -6.77
N SER A 526 17.10 18.00 -6.27
CA SER A 526 17.45 17.34 -5.01
C SER A 526 17.22 18.22 -3.77
N ASN A 527 17.08 19.56 -3.92
CA ASN A 527 17.12 20.51 -2.81
C ASN A 527 15.78 20.62 -2.04
N MET A 528 15.52 19.62 -1.20
CA MET A 528 14.87 19.81 0.10
C MET A 528 15.68 19.06 1.17
N GLY A 529 16.70 19.72 1.72
CA GLY A 529 17.30 19.35 3.02
C GLY A 529 18.47 18.34 3.05
N TYR A 530 19.28 18.18 2.00
CA TYR A 530 20.35 17.16 2.00
C TYR A 530 21.75 17.76 1.87
N GLY A 531 22.58 17.55 2.90
CA GLY A 531 23.96 18.05 3.02
C GLY A 531 25.05 17.09 2.53
N LEU A 532 26.29 17.59 2.48
CA LEU A 532 27.51 16.99 1.90
C LEU A 532 27.98 15.62 2.44
N ASN A 533 27.34 15.05 3.48
CA ASN A 533 27.83 13.85 4.19
C ASN A 533 26.84 12.67 4.23
N ARG A 534 25.90 12.58 3.27
CA ARG A 534 24.92 11.48 3.20
C ARG A 534 25.40 10.37 2.23
N PRO A 535 25.05 9.10 2.48
CA PRO A 535 25.39 7.99 1.60
C PRO A 535 24.79 8.17 0.19
N LEU A 536 25.53 7.76 -0.85
CA LEU A 536 25.06 7.76 -2.25
C LEU A 536 24.07 6.62 -2.56
N TYR A 537 23.83 5.74 -1.60
CA TYR A 537 23.04 4.51 -1.70
C TYR A 537 21.88 4.56 -0.70
N GLU A 538 20.87 3.71 -0.89
CA GLU A 538 19.79 3.56 0.10
C GLU A 538 20.27 2.62 1.20
N THR A 539 19.95 2.93 2.46
CA THR A 539 20.41 2.09 3.58
C THR A 539 19.72 0.72 3.58
N PHE A 540 20.05 -0.10 4.57
CA PHE A 540 19.41 -1.40 4.78
C PHE A 540 17.90 -1.24 4.93
N LEU A 541 17.14 -2.08 4.22
CA LEU A 541 15.68 -2.08 4.25
C LEU A 541 15.16 -3.23 5.11
N SER A 542 14.01 -3.01 5.73
CA SER A 542 13.31 -4.00 6.55
C SER A 542 12.22 -4.74 5.76
N ALA A 543 11.72 -5.86 6.30
CA ALA A 543 10.62 -6.59 5.66
C ALA A 543 9.32 -5.77 5.61
N GLU A 544 9.15 -4.80 6.52
CA GLU A 544 8.03 -3.85 6.53
C GLU A 544 7.99 -2.93 5.28
N GLU A 545 9.06 -2.90 4.48
CA GLU A 545 9.16 -2.13 3.24
C GLU A 545 9.00 -3.00 1.98
N LEU A 546 8.60 -4.27 2.15
CA LEU A 546 8.29 -5.15 1.03
C LEU A 546 7.08 -4.64 0.23
N PRO A 547 7.12 -4.71 -1.11
CA PRO A 547 5.96 -4.37 -1.91
C PRO A 547 4.83 -5.40 -1.73
N SER A 548 3.63 -4.89 -1.51
CA SER A 548 2.37 -5.62 -1.51
C SER A 548 1.64 -5.43 -2.83
N ALA A 549 1.00 -6.50 -3.30
CA ALA A 549 0.06 -6.48 -4.42
C ALA A 549 -1.37 -6.47 -3.89
N ASN A 550 -2.30 -5.90 -4.65
CA ASN A 550 -3.71 -5.93 -4.30
C ASN A 550 -4.56 -6.61 -5.40
N SER A 551 -5.88 -6.53 -5.29
CA SER A 551 -6.81 -7.21 -6.20
C SER A 551 -6.81 -6.63 -7.61
N LEU A 552 -6.41 -5.37 -7.79
CA LEU A 552 -6.51 -4.65 -9.06
C LEU A 552 -5.15 -4.27 -9.67
N PHE A 553 -4.10 -4.12 -8.86
CA PHE A 553 -2.76 -3.73 -9.29
C PHE A 553 -1.69 -4.71 -8.84
N GLN A 554 -0.53 -4.67 -9.51
CA GLN A 554 0.61 -5.48 -9.11
C GLN A 554 1.31 -4.92 -7.87
N THR A 555 1.25 -3.60 -7.64
CA THR A 555 1.72 -3.00 -6.39
C THR A 555 0.81 -1.91 -5.83
N ASP A 556 0.85 -1.72 -4.51
CA ASP A 556 0.15 -0.61 -3.84
C ASP A 556 0.69 0.79 -4.21
N ALA A 557 1.90 0.86 -4.78
CA ALA A 557 2.42 2.11 -5.32
C ALA A 557 1.68 2.51 -6.59
N GLU A 558 1.36 1.54 -7.46
CA GLU A 558 0.55 1.78 -8.66
C GLU A 558 -0.86 2.22 -8.30
N GLU A 559 -1.52 1.52 -7.38
CA GLU A 559 -2.86 1.91 -6.93
C GLU A 559 -2.87 3.34 -6.39
N ARG A 560 -1.97 3.67 -5.46
CA ARG A 560 -1.88 5.02 -4.89
C ARG A 560 -1.66 6.09 -5.95
N GLN A 561 -0.83 5.81 -6.95
CA GLN A 561 -0.60 6.73 -8.06
C GLN A 561 -1.88 6.96 -8.87
N ILE A 562 -2.63 5.90 -9.20
CA ILE A 562 -3.88 6.04 -9.95
C ILE A 562 -4.96 6.73 -9.12
N ALA A 563 -5.10 6.36 -7.84
CA ALA A 563 -6.04 6.95 -6.91
C ALA A 563 -5.79 8.46 -6.69
N SER A 564 -4.52 8.90 -6.69
CA SER A 564 -4.12 10.27 -6.36
C SER A 564 -4.71 11.36 -7.26
N TYR A 565 -5.18 11.00 -8.46
CA TYR A 565 -5.74 11.94 -9.43
C TYR A 565 -7.25 11.82 -9.61
N THR A 566 -7.92 10.93 -8.86
CA THR A 566 -9.36 10.73 -8.99
C THR A 566 -10.17 11.73 -8.19
N GLY A 567 -11.34 12.13 -8.71
CA GLY A 567 -12.27 13.05 -8.05
C GLY A 567 -11.71 14.45 -7.81
N ALA A 568 -10.69 14.86 -8.58
CA ALA A 568 -10.04 16.17 -8.45
C ALA A 568 -10.96 17.34 -8.85
N PHE A 569 -12.04 17.08 -9.60
CA PHE A 569 -12.97 18.09 -10.10
C PHE A 569 -14.43 17.68 -9.89
N ASP A 570 -15.31 18.66 -9.64
CA ASP A 570 -16.76 18.43 -9.57
C ASP A 570 -17.45 18.96 -10.84
N MET A 571 -17.97 18.03 -11.64
CA MET A 571 -18.69 18.29 -12.90
C MET A 571 -19.79 19.34 -12.75
N ARG A 572 -20.49 19.40 -11.61
CA ARG A 572 -21.65 20.26 -11.40
C ARG A 572 -21.30 21.75 -11.48
N TYR A 573 -20.10 22.12 -11.06
CA TYR A 573 -19.66 23.51 -11.03
C TYR A 573 -18.98 23.98 -12.33
N HIS A 574 -18.78 23.09 -13.31
CA HIS A 574 -18.25 23.46 -14.61
C HIS A 574 -19.37 23.89 -15.57
N ALA A 575 -19.20 25.07 -16.18
CA ALA A 575 -20.07 25.53 -17.27
C ALA A 575 -20.10 24.51 -18.43
N GLN A 576 -21.23 24.39 -19.12
CA GLN A 576 -21.42 23.42 -20.23
C GLN A 576 -20.35 23.57 -21.34
N GLN A 577 -19.87 24.81 -21.56
CA GLN A 577 -18.75 25.09 -22.48
C GLN A 577 -17.41 24.54 -21.97
N VAL A 578 -17.16 24.51 -20.66
CA VAL A 578 -15.95 23.92 -20.05
C VAL A 578 -15.99 22.39 -20.15
N ARG A 579 -17.18 21.78 -20.00
CA ARG A 579 -17.41 20.34 -20.14
C ARG A 579 -17.16 19.81 -21.55
N SER A 580 -17.13 20.68 -22.57
CA SER A 580 -16.99 20.32 -23.99
C SER A 580 -15.69 20.84 -24.64
N ARG A 581 -14.75 21.40 -23.88
CA ARG A 581 -13.48 21.95 -24.42
C ARG A 581 -12.54 20.85 -24.92
N THR A 582 -12.79 20.31 -26.09
CA THR A 582 -11.82 19.53 -26.86
C THR A 582 -11.41 20.37 -28.06
N TYR A 583 -10.10 20.51 -28.27
CA TYR A 583 -9.52 21.25 -29.39
C TYR A 583 -8.54 20.37 -30.16
N PRO A 584 -8.32 20.64 -31.46
CA PRO A 584 -7.37 19.88 -32.26
C PRO A 584 -5.99 19.84 -31.61
N GLY A 585 -5.34 18.68 -31.63
CA GLY A 585 -3.99 18.51 -31.10
C GLY A 585 -3.89 18.27 -29.59
N ARG A 586 -5.01 18.35 -28.84
CA ARG A 586 -5.02 18.29 -27.37
C ARG A 586 -4.36 17.03 -26.82
N GLN A 587 -4.55 15.87 -27.46
CA GLN A 587 -4.02 14.59 -26.97
C GLN A 587 -3.28 13.77 -28.04
N ASP A 588 -2.58 14.46 -28.94
CA ASP A 588 -1.74 13.85 -29.99
C ASP A 588 -0.71 12.86 -29.44
N ASP A 589 -0.33 12.99 -28.18
CA ASP A 589 0.62 12.08 -27.53
C ASP A 589 0.09 10.64 -27.50
N THR A 590 -1.25 10.45 -27.43
CA THR A 590 -1.87 9.11 -27.58
C THR A 590 -1.68 8.57 -29.00
N ASN A 591 -1.85 9.41 -30.02
CA ASN A 591 -1.62 9.03 -31.41
C ASN A 591 -0.15 8.65 -31.62
N ILE A 592 0.79 9.41 -31.06
CA ILE A 592 2.23 9.11 -31.16
C ILE A 592 2.55 7.77 -30.50
N LEU A 593 2.04 7.51 -29.28
CA LEU A 593 2.19 6.23 -28.60
C LEU A 593 1.67 5.07 -29.45
N LEU A 594 0.45 5.18 -29.99
CA LEU A 594 -0.16 4.13 -30.80
C LEU A 594 0.57 3.91 -32.14
N ARG A 595 1.07 4.97 -32.78
CA ARG A 595 1.89 4.85 -34.00
C ARG A 595 3.18 4.08 -33.71
N ASP A 596 3.85 4.40 -32.61
CA ASP A 596 5.05 3.68 -32.22
C ASP A 596 4.75 2.23 -31.83
N LEU A 597 3.61 1.98 -31.16
CA LEU A 597 3.16 0.64 -30.80
C LEU A 597 2.90 -0.24 -32.04
N LEU A 598 2.13 0.25 -33.01
CA LEU A 598 1.69 -0.53 -34.17
C LEU A 598 2.74 -0.63 -35.28
N TYR A 599 3.35 0.50 -35.66
CA TYR A 599 4.17 0.59 -36.86
C TYR A 599 5.65 0.24 -36.64
N GLY A 600 6.02 -0.24 -35.45
CA GLY A 600 7.36 -0.78 -35.19
C GLY A 600 8.51 0.23 -35.30
N ARG A 601 8.22 1.54 -35.36
CA ARG A 601 9.24 2.59 -35.59
C ARG A 601 10.23 2.70 -34.44
N LYS A 602 9.73 2.54 -33.21
CA LYS A 602 10.52 2.58 -31.98
C LYS A 602 10.81 1.16 -31.51
N LYS A 603 12.10 0.82 -31.36
CA LYS A 603 12.56 -0.54 -31.04
C LYS A 603 13.31 -0.62 -29.70
N ASP A 604 13.00 0.28 -28.77
CA ASP A 604 13.55 0.19 -27.42
C ASP A 604 12.87 -0.93 -26.62
N ALA A 605 13.58 -1.44 -25.60
CA ALA A 605 13.13 -2.60 -24.82
C ALA A 605 11.78 -2.37 -24.13
N ALA A 606 11.47 -1.13 -23.71
CA ALA A 606 10.20 -0.81 -23.05
C ALA A 606 9.03 -0.89 -24.04
N MET A 607 9.21 -0.41 -25.26
CA MET A 607 8.20 -0.51 -26.33
C MET A 607 7.98 -1.96 -26.78
N GLU A 608 9.05 -2.75 -26.97
CA GLU A 608 8.90 -4.17 -27.31
C GLU A 608 8.15 -4.94 -26.23
N ARG A 609 8.47 -4.68 -24.95
CA ARG A 609 7.74 -5.28 -23.84
C ARG A 609 6.27 -4.90 -23.84
N LEU A 610 5.94 -3.64 -24.15
CA LEU A 610 4.54 -3.20 -24.26
C LEU A 610 3.82 -3.93 -25.40
N ARG A 611 4.48 -4.17 -26.53
CA ARG A 611 3.91 -4.97 -27.64
C ARG A 611 3.67 -6.43 -27.22
N GLU A 612 4.63 -7.06 -26.55
CA GLU A 612 4.49 -8.44 -26.03
C GLU A 612 3.26 -8.58 -25.12
N LEU A 613 3.04 -7.61 -24.22
CA LEU A 613 1.92 -7.63 -23.28
C LEU A 613 0.56 -7.38 -23.95
N LEU A 614 0.55 -6.71 -25.10
CA LEU A 614 -0.66 -6.30 -25.83
C LEU A 614 -1.00 -7.18 -27.04
N HIS A 615 -0.14 -8.13 -27.39
CA HIS A 615 -0.33 -8.95 -28.59
C HIS A 615 -1.49 -9.94 -28.42
N ALA A 616 -2.59 -9.73 -29.15
CA ALA A 616 -3.70 -10.66 -29.22
C ALA A 616 -3.61 -11.51 -30.50
N SER A 617 -4.15 -12.73 -30.46
CA SER A 617 -4.27 -13.56 -31.67
C SER A 617 -5.16 -12.85 -32.69
N GLY A 618 -4.59 -12.44 -33.83
CA GLY A 618 -5.31 -11.73 -34.90
C GLY A 618 -5.11 -10.21 -34.95
N SER A 619 -4.30 -9.63 -34.05
CA SER A 619 -3.88 -8.24 -34.17
C SER A 619 -2.73 -8.06 -35.17
N ASP A 620 -2.80 -7.10 -36.09
CA ASP A 620 -1.73 -6.80 -37.05
C ASP A 620 -1.08 -5.42 -36.82
N SER A 621 0.05 -5.18 -37.49
CA SER A 621 0.82 -3.93 -37.41
C SER A 621 0.11 -2.71 -38.03
N GLU A 622 -1.03 -2.90 -38.69
CA GLU A 622 -1.84 -1.82 -39.25
C GLU A 622 -3.07 -1.49 -38.40
N GLY A 623 -3.26 -2.21 -37.28
CA GLY A 623 -4.33 -1.97 -36.31
C GLY A 623 -5.58 -2.85 -36.51
N SER A 624 -5.56 -3.83 -37.42
CA SER A 624 -6.64 -4.82 -37.46
C SER A 624 -6.68 -5.60 -36.14
N GLY A 625 -7.86 -5.94 -35.66
CA GLY A 625 -8.03 -6.63 -34.38
C GLY A 625 -7.89 -5.73 -33.15
N PHE A 626 -7.60 -4.44 -33.33
CA PHE A 626 -7.65 -3.45 -32.26
C PHE A 626 -9.02 -2.77 -32.18
N LEU A 627 -9.45 -2.50 -30.95
CA LEU A 627 -10.62 -1.71 -30.62
C LEU A 627 -10.19 -0.51 -29.78
N PHE A 628 -10.38 0.70 -30.29
CA PHE A 628 -10.16 1.93 -29.53
C PHE A 628 -11.49 2.45 -28.97
N ILE A 629 -11.58 2.66 -27.66
CA ILE A 629 -12.76 3.23 -26.98
C ILE A 629 -12.35 4.56 -26.36
N ASP A 630 -12.98 5.64 -26.82
CA ASP A 630 -12.80 6.98 -26.31
C ASP A 630 -13.94 7.32 -25.35
N VAL A 631 -13.67 7.46 -24.05
CA VAL A 631 -14.68 7.75 -23.01
C VAL A 631 -14.76 9.26 -22.79
N GLY A 632 -15.97 9.81 -22.92
CA GLY A 632 -16.19 11.26 -22.88
C GLY A 632 -15.47 12.01 -24.02
N PRO A 633 -15.63 11.60 -25.29
CA PRO A 633 -14.91 12.16 -26.43
C PRO A 633 -15.25 13.63 -26.72
N GLY A 634 -16.27 14.19 -26.06
CA GLY A 634 -16.77 15.54 -26.33
C GLY A 634 -17.60 15.56 -27.61
N LEU A 635 -18.49 14.59 -27.78
CA LEU A 635 -19.25 14.39 -29.01
C LEU A 635 -20.10 15.62 -29.37
N ALA A 636 -20.66 16.32 -28.38
CA ALA A 636 -21.50 17.50 -28.60
C ALA A 636 -20.75 18.82 -28.84
N ASN A 637 -19.41 18.80 -28.97
CA ASN A 637 -18.68 20.02 -29.30
C ASN A 637 -19.12 20.54 -30.68
N VAL A 638 -19.70 21.75 -30.69
CA VAL A 638 -20.29 22.35 -31.90
C VAL A 638 -19.25 22.56 -33.00
N GLN A 639 -18.01 22.90 -32.62
CA GLN A 639 -16.92 23.20 -33.55
C GLN A 639 -16.16 21.95 -33.99
N TYR A 640 -15.84 21.07 -33.04
CA TYR A 640 -14.96 19.91 -33.22
C TYR A 640 -15.55 18.66 -32.55
N PRO A 641 -16.68 18.12 -33.08
CA PRO A 641 -17.35 16.98 -32.46
C PRO A 641 -16.43 15.75 -32.44
N ALA A 642 -16.24 15.17 -31.25
CA ALA A 642 -15.40 13.98 -31.03
C ALA A 642 -13.99 14.09 -31.65
N VAL A 643 -13.35 15.26 -31.54
CA VAL A 643 -12.08 15.58 -32.22
C VAL A 643 -10.98 14.54 -32.01
N THR A 644 -10.88 13.97 -30.80
CA THR A 644 -9.87 12.94 -30.49
C THR A 644 -10.20 11.62 -31.16
N THR A 645 -11.45 11.15 -31.04
CA THR A 645 -11.95 9.96 -31.74
C THR A 645 -11.75 10.07 -33.25
N LYS A 646 -12.08 11.24 -33.84
CA LYS A 646 -11.89 11.52 -35.27
C LYS A 646 -10.42 11.42 -35.67
N SER A 647 -9.52 12.01 -34.89
CA SER A 647 -8.07 11.96 -35.12
C SER A 647 -7.53 10.52 -35.13
N ILE A 648 -7.92 9.71 -34.14
CA ILE A 648 -7.54 8.29 -34.07
C ILE A 648 -8.07 7.51 -35.28
N ALA A 649 -9.34 7.70 -35.63
CA ALA A 649 -9.93 7.01 -36.77
C ALA A 649 -9.26 7.36 -38.12
N GLN A 650 -8.79 8.59 -38.26
CA GLN A 650 -8.05 9.06 -39.43
C GLN A 650 -6.66 8.42 -39.53
N ASP A 651 -5.93 8.36 -38.42
CA ASP A 651 -4.57 7.83 -38.34
C ASP A 651 -4.49 6.29 -38.41
N PHE A 652 -5.53 5.61 -37.93
CA PHE A 652 -5.55 4.16 -37.75
C PHE A 652 -6.78 3.53 -38.41
N ARG A 653 -6.79 3.54 -39.76
CA ARG A 653 -7.97 3.18 -40.57
C ARG A 653 -8.47 1.74 -40.40
N ARG A 654 -7.62 0.81 -39.94
CA ARG A 654 -7.98 -0.60 -39.72
C ARG A 654 -8.41 -0.91 -38.28
N MET A 655 -8.30 0.07 -37.36
CA MET A 655 -8.84 -0.03 -36.01
C MET A 655 -10.34 0.26 -36.01
N ASP A 656 -11.11 -0.49 -35.22
CA ASP A 656 -12.48 -0.08 -34.87
C ASP A 656 -12.41 0.97 -33.77
N VAL A 657 -13.08 2.11 -33.96
CA VAL A 657 -13.01 3.25 -33.04
C VAL A 657 -14.41 3.58 -32.52
N VAL A 658 -14.58 3.60 -31.20
CA VAL A 658 -15.86 3.86 -30.52
C VAL A 658 -15.77 5.17 -29.73
N ALA A 659 -16.62 6.14 -30.08
CA ALA A 659 -16.92 7.31 -29.26
C ALA A 659 -18.00 6.94 -28.23
N LEU A 660 -17.59 6.72 -26.98
CA LEU A 660 -18.49 6.44 -25.86
C LEU A 660 -18.77 7.74 -25.10
N ASP A 661 -19.99 8.26 -25.21
CA ASP A 661 -20.37 9.51 -24.55
C ASP A 661 -21.75 9.39 -23.86
N LEU A 662 -22.00 10.30 -22.93
CA LEU A 662 -23.23 10.34 -22.14
C LEU A 662 -24.45 10.40 -23.06
N PRO A 663 -25.58 9.76 -22.70
CA PRO A 663 -26.81 9.85 -23.49
C PRO A 663 -27.26 11.27 -23.80
N GLU A 664 -27.04 12.20 -22.87
CA GLU A 664 -27.30 13.61 -23.12
C GLU A 664 -26.38 14.22 -24.20
N GLN A 665 -25.09 13.90 -24.19
CA GLN A 665 -24.14 14.40 -25.19
C GLN A 665 -24.45 13.83 -26.58
N VAL A 666 -24.88 12.56 -26.65
CA VAL A 666 -25.38 11.97 -27.91
C VAL A 666 -26.61 12.72 -28.42
N ARG A 667 -27.58 13.06 -27.55
CA ARG A 667 -28.73 13.88 -27.96
C ARG A 667 -28.31 15.27 -28.46
N LEU A 668 -27.40 15.93 -27.74
CA LEU A 668 -26.89 17.25 -28.12
C LEU A 668 -26.11 17.22 -29.43
N PHE A 669 -25.39 16.14 -29.74
CA PHE A 669 -24.73 15.95 -31.01
C PHE A 669 -25.73 16.02 -32.18
N TYR A 670 -26.88 15.36 -32.08
CA TYR A 670 -27.90 15.41 -33.14
C TYR A 670 -28.67 16.74 -33.20
N SER A 671 -28.79 17.47 -32.09
CA SER A 671 -29.56 18.73 -32.05
C SER A 671 -28.74 20.00 -32.29
N GLN A 672 -27.48 20.06 -31.82
CA GLN A 672 -26.66 21.28 -31.81
C GLN A 672 -25.52 21.29 -32.84
N VAL A 673 -24.94 20.13 -33.18
CA VAL A 673 -23.85 20.05 -34.15
C VAL A 673 -24.43 20.10 -35.57
N SER A 674 -23.86 20.91 -36.47
CA SER A 674 -24.39 21.04 -37.84
C SER A 674 -24.33 19.72 -38.62
N ALA A 675 -25.30 19.49 -39.52
CA ALA A 675 -25.40 18.27 -40.32
C ALA A 675 -24.08 17.95 -41.06
N TYR A 676 -23.49 18.95 -41.73
CA TYR A 676 -22.20 18.81 -42.41
C TYR A 676 -21.08 18.26 -41.50
N ARG A 677 -20.97 18.74 -40.26
CA ARG A 677 -19.94 18.25 -39.31
C ARG A 677 -20.22 16.84 -38.81
N ARG A 678 -21.50 16.49 -38.65
CA ARG A 678 -21.89 15.12 -38.30
C ARG A 678 -21.57 14.17 -39.44
N ASP A 679 -21.90 14.54 -40.67
CA ASP A 679 -21.63 13.76 -41.87
C ASP A 679 -20.12 13.60 -42.09
N GLU A 680 -19.33 14.64 -41.82
CA GLU A 680 -17.87 14.56 -41.85
C GLU A 680 -17.32 13.55 -40.83
N LEU A 681 -17.78 13.59 -39.58
CA LEU A 681 -17.38 12.61 -38.55
C LEU A 681 -17.80 11.19 -38.99
N LEU A 682 -19.06 11.04 -39.37
CA LEU A 682 -19.64 9.77 -39.81
C LEU A 682 -19.18 9.36 -41.21
N SER A 683 -18.37 10.12 -41.94
CA SER A 683 -17.79 9.65 -43.21
C SER A 683 -16.72 8.57 -42.99
N HIS A 684 -16.10 8.53 -41.80
CA HIS A 684 -15.12 7.53 -41.42
C HIS A 684 -15.83 6.21 -41.11
N SER A 685 -15.62 5.18 -41.93
CA SER A 685 -16.32 3.88 -41.82
C SER A 685 -16.01 3.13 -40.52
N ASN A 686 -14.87 3.41 -39.90
CA ASN A 686 -14.40 2.75 -38.68
C ASN A 686 -14.87 3.43 -37.37
N ILE A 687 -15.55 4.58 -37.43
CA ILE A 687 -16.10 5.26 -36.25
C ILE A 687 -17.47 4.69 -35.87
N ARG A 688 -17.70 4.44 -34.59
CA ARG A 688 -19.00 4.10 -34.00
C ARG A 688 -19.30 5.04 -32.84
N ILE A 689 -20.58 5.28 -32.57
CA ILE A 689 -21.03 6.07 -31.43
C ILE A 689 -21.76 5.13 -30.49
N LEU A 690 -21.44 5.21 -29.20
CA LEU A 690 -22.05 4.42 -28.13
C LEU A 690 -22.57 5.35 -27.04
N SER A 691 -23.82 5.16 -26.64
CA SER A 691 -24.49 5.99 -25.64
C SER A 691 -24.40 5.39 -24.22
N ALA A 692 -23.41 5.83 -23.43
CA ALA A 692 -23.20 5.32 -22.07
C ALA A 692 -22.42 6.30 -21.18
N ASP A 693 -22.42 6.07 -19.87
CA ASP A 693 -21.75 6.96 -18.91
C ASP A 693 -20.31 6.56 -18.56
N GLY A 694 -19.83 5.44 -19.10
CA GLY A 694 -18.49 4.91 -18.85
C GLY A 694 -18.32 4.17 -17.52
N ARG A 695 -19.38 4.04 -16.71
CA ARG A 695 -19.37 3.33 -15.43
C ARG A 695 -19.99 1.94 -15.51
N GLU A 696 -20.95 1.76 -16.41
CA GLU A 696 -21.60 0.48 -16.64
C GLU A 696 -20.64 -0.57 -17.23
N SER A 697 -20.93 -1.85 -16.99
CA SER A 697 -20.24 -2.97 -17.64
C SER A 697 -20.21 -2.81 -19.17
N LEU A 698 -19.02 -2.86 -19.76
CA LEU A 698 -18.85 -2.82 -21.22
C LEU A 698 -19.54 -4.01 -21.87
N ALA A 699 -19.50 -5.20 -21.26
CA ALA A 699 -20.18 -6.38 -21.78
C ALA A 699 -21.69 -6.14 -21.92
N LYS A 700 -22.31 -5.55 -20.88
CA LYS A 700 -23.73 -5.17 -20.90
C LYS A 700 -24.00 -4.10 -21.96
N VAL A 701 -23.25 -3.01 -21.95
CA VAL A 701 -23.51 -1.85 -22.84
C VAL A 701 -23.29 -2.20 -24.31
N PHE A 702 -22.26 -2.97 -24.65
CA PHE A 702 -21.99 -3.36 -26.05
C PHE A 702 -23.04 -4.34 -26.60
N SER A 703 -23.71 -5.10 -25.73
CA SER A 703 -24.75 -6.05 -26.13
C SER A 703 -26.11 -5.43 -26.41
N ASP A 704 -26.36 -4.20 -25.94
CA ASP A 704 -27.64 -3.51 -26.05
C ASP A 704 -27.72 -2.72 -27.38
N PRO A 705 -28.55 -3.12 -28.36
CA PRO A 705 -28.64 -2.45 -29.66
C PRO A 705 -29.14 -1.01 -29.58
N GLU A 706 -29.96 -0.67 -28.57
CA GLU A 706 -30.54 0.67 -28.42
C GLU A 706 -29.50 1.71 -28.01
N ARG A 707 -28.34 1.26 -27.51
CA ARG A 707 -27.21 2.11 -27.14
C ARG A 707 -26.40 2.59 -28.35
N TRP A 708 -26.65 2.04 -29.55
CA TRP A 708 -25.93 2.36 -30.79
C TRP A 708 -26.78 3.25 -31.72
N PRO A 709 -26.70 4.59 -31.59
CA PRO A 709 -27.57 5.52 -32.35
C PRO A 709 -27.37 5.45 -33.88
N VAL A 710 -26.22 4.97 -34.34
CA VAL A 710 -25.90 4.83 -35.77
C VAL A 710 -26.23 3.41 -36.24
N LYS A 711 -27.49 3.21 -36.65
CA LYS A 711 -28.08 1.88 -36.92
C LYS A 711 -27.33 1.02 -37.92
N ASN A 712 -26.63 1.61 -38.89
CA ASN A 712 -25.90 0.87 -39.93
C ASN A 712 -24.47 0.47 -39.54
N ARG A 713 -24.03 0.70 -38.30
CA ARG A 713 -22.64 0.38 -37.87
C ARG A 713 -22.54 -0.68 -36.76
N GLY A 714 -23.62 -0.91 -36.02
CA GLY A 714 -23.74 -1.98 -35.03
C GLY A 714 -22.67 -1.99 -33.94
N SER A 715 -22.73 -3.02 -33.08
CA SER A 715 -21.71 -3.28 -32.08
C SER A 715 -20.47 -3.97 -32.68
N VAL A 716 -19.38 -3.96 -31.91
CA VAL A 716 -18.14 -4.68 -32.24
C VAL A 716 -17.82 -5.68 -31.13
N PRO A 717 -17.26 -6.86 -31.47
CA PRO A 717 -16.93 -7.86 -30.46
C PRO A 717 -15.81 -7.35 -29.54
N LEU A 718 -15.96 -7.56 -28.22
CA LEU A 718 -14.95 -7.22 -27.22
C LEU A 718 -13.88 -8.31 -27.06
N ARG A 719 -14.27 -9.58 -27.26
CA ARG A 719 -13.40 -10.75 -27.03
C ARG A 719 -12.43 -10.97 -28.19
N GLY A 720 -11.22 -11.43 -27.86
CA GLY A 720 -10.19 -11.79 -28.84
C GLY A 720 -9.55 -10.60 -29.55
N ARG A 721 -9.65 -9.40 -28.96
CA ARG A 721 -9.13 -8.15 -29.51
C ARG A 721 -8.22 -7.45 -28.52
N THR A 722 -7.26 -6.69 -29.03
CA THR A 722 -6.50 -5.74 -28.20
C THR A 722 -7.35 -4.49 -28.02
N VAL A 723 -7.71 -4.17 -26.78
CA VAL A 723 -8.59 -3.04 -26.47
C VAL A 723 -7.75 -1.88 -25.96
N VAL A 724 -7.83 -0.74 -26.63
CA VAL A 724 -7.25 0.52 -26.17
C VAL A 724 -8.38 1.38 -25.64
N ILE A 725 -8.30 1.81 -24.39
CA ILE A 725 -9.32 2.64 -23.77
C ILE A 725 -8.68 3.94 -23.34
N ARG A 726 -9.30 5.05 -23.72
CA ARG A 726 -8.91 6.37 -23.28
C ARG A 726 -9.98 6.90 -22.32
N MET A 727 -9.57 7.09 -21.06
CA MET A 727 -10.37 7.74 -20.02
C MET A 727 -9.78 9.08 -19.59
N ALA A 728 -8.66 9.51 -20.17
CA ALA A 728 -7.96 10.74 -19.81
C ALA A 728 -8.84 12.00 -19.86
N ASN A 729 -9.05 12.63 -18.69
CA ASN A 729 -9.85 13.84 -18.49
C ASN A 729 -11.37 13.61 -18.69
N SER A 730 -11.86 12.44 -18.30
CA SER A 730 -13.26 12.06 -18.33
C SER A 730 -13.72 11.61 -16.94
N ILE A 731 -14.28 10.41 -16.80
CA ILE A 731 -14.72 9.84 -15.52
C ILE A 731 -13.58 9.75 -14.49
N ASP A 732 -12.33 9.62 -14.94
CA ASP A 732 -11.13 9.49 -14.10
C ASP A 732 -10.96 10.68 -13.14
N ILE A 733 -11.18 11.90 -13.60
CA ILE A 733 -10.97 13.12 -12.82
C ILE A 733 -12.23 13.59 -12.07
N TYR A 734 -13.40 13.08 -12.42
CA TYR A 734 -14.69 13.51 -11.87
C TYR A 734 -15.28 12.55 -10.84
N LEU A 735 -14.92 11.27 -10.90
CA LEU A 735 -15.39 10.27 -9.95
C LEU A 735 -14.35 10.03 -8.86
N PRO A 736 -14.76 9.87 -7.59
CA PRO A 736 -13.83 9.54 -6.51
C PRO A 736 -13.25 8.13 -6.68
N TRP A 737 -12.10 7.87 -6.06
CA TRP A 737 -11.39 6.59 -6.16
C TRP A 737 -12.29 5.38 -5.91
N SER A 738 -13.14 5.41 -4.88
CA SER A 738 -14.01 4.29 -4.54
C SER A 738 -14.94 3.87 -5.69
N VAL A 739 -15.46 4.83 -6.45
CA VAL A 739 -16.30 4.53 -7.62
C VAL A 739 -15.44 4.09 -8.80
N MET A 740 -14.27 4.71 -8.99
CA MET A 740 -13.37 4.33 -10.08
C MET A 740 -12.76 2.94 -9.92
N GLN A 741 -12.49 2.53 -8.69
CA GLN A 741 -12.00 1.20 -8.36
C GLN A 741 -13.00 0.13 -8.83
N ASP A 742 -14.30 0.33 -8.57
CA ASP A 742 -15.36 -0.56 -9.05
C ASP A 742 -15.43 -0.62 -10.58
N VAL A 743 -15.32 0.54 -11.24
CA VAL A 743 -15.31 0.62 -12.71
C VAL A 743 -14.11 -0.15 -13.30
N LEU A 744 -12.92 0.05 -12.75
CA LEU A 744 -11.71 -0.64 -13.21
C LEU A 744 -11.78 -2.15 -12.95
N ARG A 745 -12.36 -2.57 -11.82
CA ARG A 745 -12.58 -3.98 -11.50
C ARG A 745 -13.56 -4.63 -12.47
N GLN A 746 -14.69 -3.98 -12.74
CA GLN A 746 -15.66 -4.47 -13.73
C GLN A 746 -15.05 -4.51 -15.13
N LEU A 747 -14.25 -3.51 -15.49
CA LEU A 747 -13.53 -3.46 -16.76
C LEU A 747 -12.54 -4.64 -16.91
N ALA A 748 -11.80 -4.95 -15.84
CA ALA A 748 -10.87 -6.07 -15.82
C ALA A 748 -11.58 -7.41 -16.02
N LEU A 749 -12.78 -7.56 -15.43
CA LEU A 749 -13.65 -8.73 -15.59
C LEU A 749 -14.23 -8.84 -17.00
N ASP A 750 -14.83 -7.77 -17.51
CA ASP A 750 -15.47 -7.73 -18.84
C ASP A 750 -14.47 -8.04 -19.96
N LEU A 751 -13.22 -7.60 -19.77
CA LEU A 751 -12.13 -7.78 -20.72
C LEU A 751 -11.12 -8.81 -20.25
N LYS A 752 -11.49 -9.77 -19.38
CA LYS A 752 -10.57 -10.77 -18.82
C LYS A 752 -9.67 -11.40 -19.89
N ASP A 753 -10.26 -11.83 -21.00
CA ASP A 753 -9.57 -12.55 -22.08
C ASP A 753 -8.93 -11.64 -23.15
N SER A 754 -9.08 -10.32 -23.02
CA SER A 754 -8.55 -9.33 -23.96
C SER A 754 -7.41 -8.54 -23.31
N PRO A 755 -6.28 -8.31 -23.99
CA PRO A 755 -5.28 -7.38 -23.49
C PRO A 755 -5.82 -5.94 -23.59
N VAL A 756 -5.53 -5.13 -22.57
CA VAL A 756 -6.03 -3.75 -22.46
C VAL A 756 -4.87 -2.78 -22.32
N LEU A 757 -4.86 -1.73 -23.14
CA LEU A 757 -4.06 -0.52 -22.94
C LEU A 757 -5.01 0.59 -22.48
N LEU A 758 -4.87 1.06 -21.25
CA LEU A 758 -5.74 2.06 -20.66
C LEU A 758 -4.96 3.37 -20.43
N CYS A 759 -5.32 4.42 -21.16
CA CYS A 759 -4.84 5.78 -20.91
C CYS A 759 -5.72 6.42 -19.84
N PHE A 760 -5.20 6.51 -18.62
CA PHE A 760 -5.92 6.97 -17.43
C PHE A 760 -5.21 8.19 -16.84
N ASN A 761 -5.82 9.37 -16.97
CA ASN A 761 -5.14 10.64 -16.79
C ASN A 761 -3.79 10.63 -17.54
N ARG A 762 -2.67 10.92 -16.86
CA ARG A 762 -1.32 10.83 -17.44
C ARG A 762 -0.75 9.42 -17.47
N SER A 763 -1.33 8.47 -16.75
CA SER A 763 -0.79 7.12 -16.61
C SER A 763 -1.16 6.24 -17.81
N ILE A 764 -0.19 5.45 -18.26
CA ILE A 764 -0.38 4.40 -19.26
C ILE A 764 -0.46 3.08 -18.49
N LEU A 765 -1.66 2.50 -18.45
CA LEU A 765 -1.92 1.23 -17.80
C LEU A 765 -1.98 0.10 -18.84
N VAL A 766 -1.49 -1.07 -18.47
CA VAL A 766 -1.64 -2.28 -19.28
C VAL A 766 -2.20 -3.42 -18.44
N LYS A 767 -3.10 -4.20 -19.04
CA LYS A 767 -3.65 -5.44 -18.49
C LYS A 767 -3.44 -6.55 -19.52
N PRO A 768 -2.58 -7.54 -19.28
CA PRO A 768 -2.43 -8.68 -20.18
C PRO A 768 -3.72 -9.50 -20.29
N ALA A 769 -3.88 -10.23 -21.39
CA ALA A 769 -4.95 -11.21 -21.53
C ALA A 769 -4.86 -12.28 -20.42
N GLY A 770 -6.00 -12.70 -19.87
CA GLY A 770 -6.12 -13.64 -18.75
C GLY A 770 -5.89 -13.03 -17.36
N SER A 771 -5.34 -11.81 -17.26
CA SER A 771 -5.14 -11.11 -15.99
C SER A 771 -6.36 -10.28 -15.60
N LEU A 772 -6.60 -10.14 -14.29
CA LEU A 772 -7.52 -9.15 -13.71
C LEU A 772 -6.79 -7.91 -13.17
N LYS A 773 -5.45 -7.92 -13.20
CA LYS A 773 -4.61 -6.85 -12.66
C LYS A 773 -4.06 -5.94 -13.74
N PHE A 774 -4.12 -4.64 -13.50
CA PHE A 774 -3.42 -3.61 -14.26
C PHE A 774 -2.01 -3.41 -13.71
N GLN A 775 -1.11 -2.93 -14.57
CA GLN A 775 0.21 -2.44 -14.19
C GLN A 775 0.48 -1.13 -14.93
N ILE A 776 1.23 -0.22 -14.31
CA ILE A 776 1.67 1.02 -14.94
C ILE A 776 2.82 0.68 -15.90
N ALA A 777 2.64 0.96 -17.20
CA ALA A 777 3.68 0.82 -18.21
C ALA A 777 4.49 2.12 -18.41
N GLY A 778 3.95 3.26 -17.95
CA GLY A 778 4.59 4.55 -18.10
C GLY A 778 3.59 5.70 -17.97
N TYR A 779 3.92 6.85 -18.56
CA TYR A 779 3.08 8.04 -18.56
C TYR A 779 3.18 8.83 -19.86
N VAL A 780 2.12 9.57 -20.18
CA VAL A 780 2.10 10.58 -21.25
C VAL A 780 2.53 11.95 -20.71
N SER A 781 2.95 12.83 -21.62
CA SER A 781 3.38 14.18 -21.28
C SER A 781 2.27 14.99 -20.60
N ILE A 782 2.62 16.09 -19.95
CA ILE A 782 1.63 17.00 -19.35
C ILE A 782 0.75 17.75 -20.39
N ARG A 783 1.10 17.67 -21.68
CA ARG A 783 0.38 18.37 -22.75
C ARG A 783 -1.10 17.99 -22.79
N GLY A 784 -1.97 19.01 -22.85
CA GLY A 784 -3.42 18.81 -22.95
C GLY A 784 -4.13 18.34 -21.67
N PHE A 785 -3.40 18.18 -20.56
CA PHE A 785 -3.95 17.87 -19.22
C PHE A 785 -4.29 19.12 -18.39
N HIS A 786 -3.88 20.32 -18.82
CA HIS A 786 -4.32 21.55 -18.18
C HIS A 786 -5.77 21.88 -18.57
N HIS A 787 -6.74 21.52 -17.73
CA HIS A 787 -8.18 21.74 -17.99
C HIS A 787 -8.57 23.22 -18.13
N ASN A 788 -7.76 24.13 -17.60
CA ASN A 788 -8.04 25.56 -17.58
C ASN A 788 -7.37 26.35 -18.73
N LEU A 789 -6.41 25.75 -19.44
CA LEU A 789 -5.59 26.42 -20.45
C LEU A 789 -5.55 25.59 -21.75
N GLU A 790 -5.75 26.25 -22.89
CA GLU A 790 -5.56 25.64 -24.21
C GLU A 790 -4.08 25.65 -24.61
N LEU A 791 -3.24 25.00 -23.78
CA LEU A 791 -1.79 24.96 -23.96
C LEU A 791 -1.36 23.62 -24.57
N LEU A 792 -0.77 23.67 -25.76
CA LEU A 792 -0.16 22.53 -26.46
C LEU A 792 1.35 22.41 -26.18
N ASP A 793 1.75 22.65 -24.95
CA ASP A 793 3.15 22.55 -24.54
C ASP A 793 3.38 21.28 -23.70
N ARG A 794 4.49 20.59 -23.98
CA ARG A 794 4.94 19.43 -23.19
C ARG A 794 5.82 19.84 -22.01
N GLY A 795 6.21 21.11 -21.90
CA GLY A 795 7.12 21.59 -20.85
C GLY A 795 8.49 20.92 -20.90
N GLY A 796 8.93 20.51 -22.10
CA GLY A 796 10.18 19.78 -22.32
C GLY A 796 10.08 18.25 -22.13
N GLU A 797 8.92 17.70 -21.76
CA GLU A 797 8.72 16.25 -21.69
C GLU A 797 8.57 15.63 -23.10
N PRO A 798 9.02 14.37 -23.31
CA PRO A 798 8.68 13.61 -24.50
C PRO A 798 7.17 13.33 -24.55
N PRO A 799 6.58 13.03 -25.72
CA PRO A 799 5.14 12.73 -25.86
C PRO A 799 4.65 11.68 -24.87
N TYR A 800 5.44 10.64 -24.66
CA TYR A 800 5.23 9.63 -23.64
C TYR A 800 6.57 9.06 -23.18
N THR A 801 6.57 8.45 -22.01
CA THR A 801 7.71 7.77 -21.40
C THR A 801 7.25 6.41 -20.91
N LEU A 802 7.99 5.34 -21.24
CA LEU A 802 7.71 3.97 -20.78
C LEU A 802 8.77 3.52 -19.77
N ILE A 803 8.36 2.68 -18.83
CA ILE A 803 9.26 2.06 -17.84
C ILE A 803 10.10 1.00 -18.54
N ASP A 804 11.43 1.15 -18.49
CA ASP A 804 12.36 0.17 -19.03
C ASP A 804 12.66 -0.94 -18.01
N THR A 805 12.18 -2.15 -18.32
CA THR A 805 12.38 -3.37 -17.54
C THR A 805 13.55 -4.24 -18.02
N GLY A 806 14.32 -3.77 -19.02
CA GLY A 806 15.43 -4.52 -19.63
C GLY A 806 16.50 -5.01 -18.66
N ASP A 807 17.31 -5.98 -19.12
CA ASP A 807 18.20 -6.82 -18.31
C ASP A 807 19.56 -6.21 -17.93
N PHE A 808 19.77 -4.94 -18.26
CA PHE A 808 21.03 -4.22 -18.06
C PHE A 808 22.26 -4.93 -18.64
N ALA A 809 22.16 -5.48 -19.86
CA ALA A 809 23.28 -6.15 -20.53
C ALA A 809 24.61 -5.36 -20.52
N PHE A 810 24.57 -4.02 -20.54
CA PHE A 810 25.76 -3.16 -20.49
C PHE A 810 26.54 -3.21 -19.15
N LEU A 811 25.96 -3.79 -18.10
CA LEU A 811 26.61 -3.95 -16.80
C LEU A 811 27.47 -5.23 -16.69
N ARG A 812 27.37 -6.14 -17.67
CA ARG A 812 28.06 -7.44 -17.67
C ARG A 812 29.50 -7.36 -18.17
#